data_AF-A0A2E3MY62-F1
#
_entry.id   AF-A0A2E3MY62-F1
#
_cell.length_a   1.000
_cell.length_b   1.000
_cell.length_c   1.000
_cell.angle_alpha   90.00
_cell.angle_beta   90.00
_cell.angle_gamma   90.00
#
_symmetry.space_group_name_H-M   'P 1'
#
loop_
_entity.id
_entity.type
_entity.pdbx_description
1 polymer ?
#
loop_
_entity_poly.entity_id
_entity_poly.type
_entity_poly.pdbx_seq_one_letter_code
_entity_poly.pdbx_strand_id
1 'polypeptide(L)'
;MACGRVSDRVVRCPAGNRDMSFHPAGQSTAASLTRRGWLRVGGAGTLSAAWSVRSVDPAAGRIVARPGAQFGQAKSCILIFLSGGHPQHETFDPKPDAAAEMRGPFQPIDTNVPGIQYSELLPRTARVADRLCTLRSLATDDNTHGSSAYYYYTGTNKIRGGVPLGKTDRAADRLVDWPSIASIVGKLRPSEASPFSAVIVPELILNNPGYLFAGQDGGFMGRGWDPQVFHCDPSRPRYQIDTLGLGEELSAGRLARRRELLSHLSGHFGAGGKSRQVATFARQVQQAFEVLMSGPARAAFDLSQEQDRLRDHYGRNHFGQSLLLARRLVETGVRFVQVNWPREPGDLSVGNPVWDTHFDNAGRCRDTLCPPFDLGFSTLIADLDARGLLDETLVVVLGDFGRTPKINQNGGRDHWGPVMSGLLAGAGIATGQVVGASDRNGAYPTDRRIQPEELAATLFHLLGINPHTHIEVAGRPFKISTGEVVAEVLGSGPVTSERAVAGGRISGLPDFGRGPLSNGDFERGQILQGRFGSAEFWVARPSWTAARPAAFAVASKVVLDQEEPSVASVAQLGFGLAGDAAAGVINPGQTAMLAQEIYNQRPGRYTFQVHIAGTADSESAAQWHRHFRTRIVIFRFTDLTRDVGHIEELATTEIDMRFAAAPVAWQVSRLLKDQQGGGGELHKGIGVAVIVEKTGKAIDLKAAGCRFAVLQVTRARVRFLPRDFEFSYYDRNRDGRLDRDEAPSFLAADFAELDHDGDGFLEPTDLDHERAF
;
A
#
# COMPACT_ATOMS: atom_id res chain seq x y z
N MET A 1 44.11 19.86 34.50
CA MET A 1 44.29 21.07 35.33
C MET A 1 42.97 21.38 36.01
N ALA A 2 43.00 21.62 37.34
CA ALA A 2 41.93 22.07 38.26
C ALA A 2 40.61 21.24 38.27
N CYS A 3 40.26 20.41 39.26
CA CYS A 3 40.15 20.55 40.72
C CYS A 3 39.13 21.62 41.19
N GLY A 4 38.04 21.16 41.84
CA GLY A 4 37.07 21.98 42.59
C GLY A 4 36.16 21.10 43.46
N ARG A 5 36.29 21.24 44.78
CA ARG A 5 35.77 20.38 45.87
C ARG A 5 34.50 20.97 46.52
N VAL A 6 33.64 20.06 47.02
CA VAL A 6 33.02 19.98 48.39
C VAL A 6 32.15 21.13 48.91
N SER A 7 30.91 20.83 49.37
CA SER A 7 30.57 20.82 50.82
C SER A 7 29.10 20.50 51.13
N ASP A 8 28.91 19.62 52.11
CA ASP A 8 27.71 19.41 52.92
C ASP A 8 27.40 20.61 53.83
N ARG A 9 26.12 20.80 54.20
CA ARG A 9 25.75 21.00 55.63
C ARG A 9 24.24 20.90 55.91
N VAL A 10 23.99 20.48 57.14
CA VAL A 10 22.73 20.06 57.77
C VAL A 10 22.12 21.20 58.65
N VAL A 11 20.83 21.04 58.98
CA VAL A 11 20.06 21.43 60.20
C VAL A 11 19.50 22.87 60.36
N ARG A 12 18.16 23.00 60.47
CA ARG A 12 17.37 23.31 61.71
C ARG A 12 16.01 24.00 61.43
N CYS A 13 14.95 23.47 62.07
CA CYS A 13 13.70 24.18 62.38
C CYS A 13 13.90 25.21 63.51
N PRO A 14 12.93 26.12 63.69
CA PRO A 14 12.21 26.13 64.98
C PRO A 14 10.69 26.40 64.89
N ALA A 15 10.03 26.07 66.00
CA ALA A 15 8.60 26.13 66.28
C ALA A 15 8.09 27.53 66.70
N GLY A 16 6.76 27.70 66.71
CA GLY A 16 6.03 28.82 67.32
C GLY A 16 4.55 28.46 67.55
N ASN A 17 4.00 28.83 68.71
CA ASN A 17 2.88 28.20 69.43
C ASN A 17 1.64 29.13 69.56
N ARG A 18 0.53 28.62 70.13
CA ARG A 18 -0.68 29.31 70.73
C ARG A 18 -1.91 29.50 69.82
N ASP A 19 -3.19 29.38 70.23
CA ASP A 19 -3.86 29.23 71.54
C ASP A 19 -5.28 28.62 71.40
N MET A 20 -5.81 28.05 72.49
CA MET A 20 -7.17 27.46 72.67
C MET A 20 -8.18 28.43 73.32
N SER A 21 -9.49 28.21 73.09
CA SER A 21 -10.67 28.33 74.03
C SER A 21 -12.00 28.60 73.27
N PHE A 22 -13.25 28.22 73.63
CA PHE A 22 -13.90 27.36 74.64
C PHE A 22 -15.39 27.09 74.18
N HIS A 23 -15.99 26.01 74.72
CA HIS A 23 -17.33 25.33 74.62
C HIS A 23 -18.65 26.15 74.74
N PRO A 24 -19.93 25.61 74.67
CA PRO A 24 -20.45 24.23 74.97
C PRO A 24 -21.62 23.67 74.07
N ALA A 25 -21.75 22.35 73.84
CA ALA A 25 -22.46 21.24 74.56
C ALA A 25 -23.91 20.93 74.10
N GLY A 26 -24.14 19.65 73.74
CA GLY A 26 -25.45 19.05 73.40
C GLY A 26 -25.37 17.56 73.05
N GLN A 27 -25.28 16.73 74.09
CA GLN A 27 -25.43 15.25 74.27
C GLN A 27 -25.71 14.33 73.06
N SER A 28 -24.81 13.34 72.81
CA SER A 28 -24.93 11.87 73.07
C SER A 28 -25.69 11.10 71.97
N THR A 29 -25.15 10.12 71.25
CA THR A 29 -24.56 8.85 71.73
C THR A 29 -23.51 8.28 70.75
N ALA A 30 -22.42 7.74 71.27
CA ALA A 30 -21.46 6.94 70.52
C ALA A 30 -22.04 5.57 70.15
N ALA A 31 -21.97 5.22 68.86
CA ALA A 31 -22.01 3.84 68.40
C ALA A 31 -20.78 3.59 67.51
N SER A 32 -19.94 2.65 67.93
CA SER A 32 -18.75 2.19 67.24
C SER A 32 -19.06 1.74 65.80
N LEU A 33 -18.46 2.39 64.81
CA LEU A 33 -18.48 1.95 63.41
C LEU A 33 -17.76 0.61 63.31
N THR A 34 -18.53 -0.47 63.11
CA THR A 34 -17.98 -1.79 62.77
C THR A 34 -17.59 -1.84 61.29
N ARG A 35 -16.67 -2.76 60.92
CA ARG A 35 -16.18 -2.98 59.53
C ARG A 35 -17.29 -3.08 58.46
N ARG A 36 -18.54 -3.37 58.84
CA ARG A 36 -19.71 -3.43 57.94
C ARG A 36 -20.28 -2.05 57.55
N GLY A 37 -19.99 -0.98 58.28
CA GLY A 37 -20.43 0.38 57.96
C GLY A 37 -19.64 1.02 56.81
N TRP A 38 -18.34 0.76 56.73
CA TRP A 38 -17.47 1.21 55.63
C TRP A 38 -17.90 0.62 54.27
N LEU A 39 -18.41 -0.62 54.27
CA LEU A 39 -18.87 -1.29 53.06
C LEU A 39 -20.20 -0.76 52.49
N ARG A 40 -20.96 0.06 53.24
CA ARG A 40 -22.23 0.63 52.75
C ARG A 40 -22.11 2.05 52.20
N VAL A 41 -21.10 2.83 52.61
CA VAL A 41 -20.84 4.16 52.04
C VAL A 41 -19.89 4.08 50.82
N GLY A 42 -19.09 3.02 50.70
CA GLY A 42 -18.28 2.75 49.49
C GLY A 42 -19.05 2.19 48.28
N GLY A 43 -20.34 1.83 48.45
CA GLY A 43 -21.16 1.19 47.40
C GLY A 43 -21.94 2.14 46.48
N ALA A 44 -21.95 3.45 46.76
CA ALA A 44 -22.72 4.43 45.98
C ALA A 44 -21.86 5.34 45.09
N GLY A 45 -20.53 5.22 45.15
CA GLY A 45 -19.58 6.00 44.32
C GLY A 45 -19.01 5.24 43.11
N THR A 46 -19.35 3.96 42.93
CA THR A 46 -18.76 3.07 41.91
C THR A 46 -19.70 2.73 40.74
N LEU A 47 -20.87 3.37 40.66
CA LEU A 47 -21.86 3.11 39.60
C LEU A 47 -21.95 4.20 38.51
N SER A 48 -21.14 5.27 38.58
CA SER A 48 -21.11 6.35 37.57
C SER A 48 -19.81 6.43 36.75
N ALA A 49 -18.84 5.55 37.00
CA ALA A 49 -17.59 5.44 36.21
C ALA A 49 -17.50 4.12 35.40
N ALA A 50 -18.59 3.33 35.36
CA ALA A 50 -18.62 2.01 34.72
C ALA A 50 -19.22 2.01 33.29
N TRP A 51 -19.36 3.17 32.64
CA TRP A 51 -19.97 3.30 31.30
C TRP A 51 -19.02 3.82 30.21
N SER A 52 -17.69 3.81 30.42
CA SER A 52 -16.75 4.28 29.38
C SER A 52 -15.34 3.68 29.38
N VAL A 53 -15.12 2.52 30.01
CA VAL A 53 -13.88 1.74 29.80
C VAL A 53 -14.25 0.28 29.56
N ARG A 54 -14.50 -0.06 28.29
CA ARG A 54 -14.52 -1.45 27.83
C ARG A 54 -13.06 -1.93 27.84
N SER A 55 -12.62 -2.49 28.97
CA SER A 55 -11.41 -3.29 29.03
C SER A 55 -11.70 -4.57 28.26
N VAL A 56 -11.11 -4.72 27.08
CA VAL A 56 -11.09 -6.00 26.38
C VAL A 56 -10.19 -6.92 27.20
N ASP A 57 -10.78 -7.92 27.83
CA ASP A 57 -10.07 -9.00 28.50
C ASP A 57 -9.25 -9.79 27.45
N PRO A 58 -7.91 -9.85 27.52
CA PRO A 58 -7.10 -10.56 26.52
C PRO A 58 -7.25 -12.09 26.56
N ALA A 59 -8.05 -12.65 27.47
CA ALA A 59 -8.17 -14.09 27.66
C ALA A 59 -9.50 -14.72 27.16
N ALA A 60 -10.41 -13.94 26.57
CA ALA A 60 -11.67 -14.48 26.06
C ALA A 60 -11.55 -14.85 24.57
N GLY A 61 -11.25 -16.13 24.29
CA GLY A 61 -11.45 -16.74 22.97
C GLY A 61 -10.22 -17.28 22.23
N ARG A 62 -9.18 -17.76 22.93
CA ARG A 62 -8.17 -18.61 22.28
C ARG A 62 -8.80 -19.96 21.92
N ILE A 63 -9.26 -20.10 20.67
CA ILE A 63 -9.55 -21.42 20.09
C ILE A 63 -8.19 -22.13 19.99
N VAL A 64 -7.89 -22.99 20.97
CA VAL A 64 -6.71 -23.86 20.91
C VAL A 64 -6.97 -24.88 19.80
N ALA A 65 -6.33 -24.69 18.65
CA ALA A 65 -6.34 -25.69 17.58
C ALA A 65 -5.76 -27.01 18.12
N ARG A 66 -6.49 -28.11 17.92
CA ARG A 66 -6.01 -29.46 18.29
C ARG A 66 -4.74 -29.78 17.50
N PRO A 67 -3.72 -30.45 18.07
CA PRO A 67 -2.56 -30.88 17.31
C PRO A 67 -3.00 -31.79 16.15
N GLY A 68 -2.86 -31.31 14.92
CA GLY A 68 -3.35 -31.95 13.68
C GLY A 68 -4.45 -31.19 12.93
N ALA A 69 -5.07 -30.19 13.55
CA ALA A 69 -5.96 -29.25 12.86
C ALA A 69 -5.13 -28.26 12.02
N GLN A 70 -5.60 -27.92 10.82
CA GLN A 70 -4.96 -27.06 9.82
C GLN A 70 -3.73 -27.59 9.06
N PHE A 71 -3.31 -28.82 9.31
CA PHE A 71 -2.23 -29.44 8.52
C PHE A 71 -2.62 -29.55 7.05
N GLY A 72 -1.80 -29.01 6.15
CA GLY A 72 -2.00 -29.14 4.70
C GLY A 72 -3.13 -28.32 4.10
N GLN A 73 -3.67 -27.33 4.82
CA GLN A 73 -4.72 -26.44 4.29
C GLN A 73 -4.23 -25.56 3.13
N ALA A 74 -2.96 -25.15 3.15
CA ALA A 74 -2.39 -24.35 2.09
C ALA A 74 -1.98 -25.25 0.91
N LYS A 75 -2.63 -25.05 -0.25
CA LYS A 75 -2.22 -25.66 -1.52
C LYS A 75 -1.01 -24.93 -2.12
N SER A 76 -0.93 -23.63 -1.88
CA SER A 76 0.13 -22.72 -2.33
C SER A 76 0.50 -21.71 -1.25
N CYS A 77 1.67 -21.07 -1.38
CA CYS A 77 2.13 -19.98 -0.54
C CYS A 77 2.63 -18.82 -1.39
N ILE A 78 2.23 -17.59 -1.04
CA ILE A 78 2.82 -16.35 -1.55
C ILE A 78 3.62 -15.70 -0.41
N LEU A 79 4.95 -15.69 -0.54
CA LEU A 79 5.85 -14.98 0.36
C LEU A 79 6.19 -13.60 -0.22
N ILE A 80 5.72 -12.54 0.40
CA ILE A 80 6.08 -11.16 0.09
C ILE A 80 7.23 -10.74 0.98
N PHE A 81 8.38 -10.45 0.40
CA PHE A 81 9.59 -10.11 1.13
C PHE A 81 9.97 -8.63 0.93
N LEU A 82 9.78 -7.85 1.99
CA LEU A 82 10.07 -6.43 2.09
C LEU A 82 11.55 -6.23 2.44
N SER A 83 12.42 -6.48 1.46
CA SER A 83 13.87 -6.33 1.59
C SER A 83 14.24 -4.99 2.21
N GLY A 84 15.19 -5.00 3.14
CA GLY A 84 15.62 -3.80 3.82
C GLY A 84 14.95 -3.59 5.17
N GLY A 85 14.15 -4.52 5.68
CA GLY A 85 13.63 -4.45 7.06
C GLY A 85 12.69 -3.28 7.30
N HIS A 86 11.41 -3.47 6.97
CA HIS A 86 10.36 -2.47 7.15
C HIS A 86 10.23 -2.03 8.62
N PRO A 87 10.06 -0.73 8.89
CA PRO A 87 9.96 -0.22 10.25
C PRO A 87 8.59 -0.53 10.86
N GLN A 88 8.60 -1.22 12.00
CA GLN A 88 7.39 -1.64 12.71
C GLN A 88 6.51 -0.46 13.17
N HIS A 89 7.12 0.68 13.53
CA HIS A 89 6.42 1.91 13.97
C HIS A 89 5.58 2.55 12.87
N GLU A 90 6.10 2.56 11.64
CA GLU A 90 5.42 3.17 10.49
C GLU A 90 4.54 2.18 9.72
N THR A 91 4.45 0.93 10.17
CA THR A 91 3.65 -0.13 9.54
C THR A 91 2.66 -0.76 10.52
N PHE A 92 2.98 -1.93 11.09
CA PHE A 92 2.02 -2.83 11.74
C PHE A 92 2.04 -2.79 13.27
N ASP A 93 2.95 -2.04 13.88
CA ASP A 93 3.09 -1.91 15.34
C ASP A 93 3.40 -0.46 15.76
N PRO A 94 2.47 0.49 15.50
CA PRO A 94 2.64 1.87 15.92
C PRO A 94 2.73 1.98 17.45
N LYS A 95 3.57 2.90 17.94
CA LYS A 95 3.79 3.13 19.38
C LYS A 95 3.34 4.54 19.80
N PRO A 96 2.03 4.84 19.82
CA PRO A 96 1.53 6.20 20.05
C PRO A 96 2.00 6.82 21.38
N ASP A 97 2.17 5.99 22.41
CA ASP A 97 2.57 6.43 23.75
C ASP A 97 4.09 6.53 23.92
N ALA A 98 4.90 6.15 22.92
CA ALA A 98 6.34 6.32 22.98
C ALA A 98 6.74 7.79 22.77
N ALA A 99 7.95 8.15 23.19
CA ALA A 99 8.49 9.49 22.99
C ALA A 99 8.52 9.85 21.48
N ALA A 100 8.42 11.14 21.14
CA ALA A 100 8.30 11.60 19.76
C ALA A 100 9.47 11.12 18.87
N GLU A 101 10.68 11.12 19.41
CA GLU A 101 11.90 10.62 18.79
C GLU A 101 11.92 9.10 18.57
N MET A 102 10.97 8.37 19.18
CA MET A 102 10.78 6.94 19.02
C MET A 102 9.58 6.58 18.13
N ARG A 103 8.41 7.14 18.44
CA ARG A 103 7.17 6.81 17.71
C ARG A 103 7.14 7.32 16.27
N GLY A 104 7.94 8.34 15.95
CA GLY A 104 7.93 8.98 14.65
C GLY A 104 6.79 9.98 14.47
N PRO A 105 6.68 10.60 13.28
CA PRO A 105 5.72 11.68 13.04
C PRO A 105 4.29 11.20 12.77
N PHE A 106 4.11 9.91 12.48
CA PHE A 106 2.83 9.34 12.07
C PHE A 106 1.96 8.93 13.25
N GLN A 107 0.66 8.92 13.02
CA GLN A 107 -0.36 8.55 13.98
C GLN A 107 -0.85 7.11 13.74
N PRO A 108 -1.25 6.38 14.80
CA PRO A 108 -2.02 5.17 14.62
C PRO A 108 -3.42 5.48 14.08
N ILE A 109 -3.96 4.54 13.34
CA ILE A 109 -5.36 4.49 12.91
C ILE A 109 -5.97 3.16 13.36
N ASP A 110 -7.24 3.19 13.72
CA ASP A 110 -7.98 1.96 14.01
C ASP A 110 -8.16 1.16 12.72
N THR A 111 -8.06 -0.17 12.84
CA THR A 111 -8.39 -1.08 11.75
C THR A 111 -9.88 -1.45 11.75
N ASN A 112 -10.32 -2.28 10.81
CA ASN A 112 -11.67 -2.82 10.82
C ASN A 112 -11.91 -3.87 11.94
N VAL A 113 -10.90 -4.17 12.75
CA VAL A 113 -10.99 -5.02 13.95
C VAL A 113 -10.76 -4.18 15.20
N PRO A 114 -11.72 -4.14 16.16
CA PRO A 114 -11.55 -3.40 17.39
C PRO A 114 -10.27 -3.76 18.15
N GLY A 115 -9.55 -2.74 18.62
CA GLY A 115 -8.32 -2.92 19.43
C GLY A 115 -7.05 -3.18 18.61
N ILE A 116 -7.15 -3.33 17.29
CA ILE A 116 -5.98 -3.43 16.40
C ILE A 116 -5.79 -2.08 15.69
N GLN A 117 -4.58 -1.55 15.79
CA GLN A 117 -4.17 -0.30 15.15
C GLN A 117 -2.96 -0.51 14.24
N TYR A 118 -2.96 0.17 13.10
CA TYR A 118 -1.82 0.29 12.18
C TYR A 118 -1.43 1.76 12.00
N SER A 119 -0.31 2.02 11.35
CA SER A 119 0.07 3.37 10.96
C SER A 119 -0.93 4.00 9.99
N GLU A 120 -1.15 5.32 10.07
CA GLU A 120 -1.98 6.08 9.13
C GLU A 120 -1.52 5.98 7.66
N LEU A 121 -0.30 5.49 7.43
CA LEU A 121 0.25 5.20 6.11
C LEU A 121 -0.35 3.96 5.43
N LEU A 122 -1.08 3.12 6.18
CA LEU A 122 -1.63 1.85 5.70
C LEU A 122 -3.17 1.78 5.78
N PRO A 123 -3.93 2.77 5.27
CA PRO A 123 -5.37 2.84 5.43
C PRO A 123 -6.13 1.72 4.69
N ARG A 124 -5.62 1.17 3.58
CA ARG A 124 -6.26 0.04 2.88
C ARG A 124 -6.02 -1.27 3.61
N THR A 125 -4.81 -1.48 4.09
CA THR A 125 -4.44 -2.65 4.88
C THR A 125 -5.24 -2.71 6.19
N ALA A 126 -5.47 -1.54 6.82
CA ALA A 126 -6.32 -1.42 8.00
C ALA A 126 -7.77 -1.87 7.75
N ARG A 127 -8.28 -1.76 6.52
CA ARG A 127 -9.65 -2.20 6.15
C ARG A 127 -9.80 -3.70 5.91
N VAL A 128 -8.70 -4.41 5.73
CA VAL A 128 -8.71 -5.87 5.53
C VAL A 128 -8.07 -6.59 6.71
N ALA A 129 -7.85 -5.92 7.85
CA ALA A 129 -7.17 -6.47 9.01
C ALA A 129 -7.89 -7.70 9.61
N ASP A 130 -9.20 -7.80 9.42
CA ASP A 130 -9.97 -8.98 9.79
C ASP A 130 -9.62 -10.26 9.02
N ARG A 131 -8.92 -10.12 7.89
CA ARG A 131 -8.35 -11.21 7.08
C ARG A 131 -6.87 -11.46 7.39
N LEU A 132 -6.29 -10.72 8.33
CA LEU A 132 -4.88 -10.77 8.66
C LEU A 132 -4.66 -11.30 10.08
N CYS A 133 -3.55 -12.00 10.28
CA CYS A 133 -2.93 -12.21 11.58
C CYS A 133 -1.63 -11.40 11.62
N THR A 134 -1.57 -10.40 12.49
CA THR A 134 -0.36 -9.58 12.66
C THR A 134 0.59 -10.25 13.65
N LEU A 135 1.86 -10.41 13.28
CA LEU A 135 2.93 -10.82 14.19
C LEU A 135 3.67 -9.56 14.65
N ARG A 136 3.91 -9.40 15.96
CA ARG A 136 4.64 -8.23 16.52
C ARG A 136 5.88 -8.60 17.34
N SER A 137 6.37 -9.82 17.17
CA SER A 137 7.40 -10.42 18.02
C SER A 137 8.37 -11.36 17.29
N LEU A 138 8.44 -11.25 15.95
CA LEU A 138 9.40 -11.98 15.14
C LEU A 138 10.81 -11.49 15.46
N ALA A 139 11.77 -12.39 15.69
CA ALA A 139 13.10 -11.98 16.16
C ALA A 139 14.21 -12.90 15.66
N THR A 140 15.24 -12.31 15.05
CA THR A 140 16.48 -12.99 14.61
C THR A 140 17.66 -12.70 15.55
N ASP A 141 17.59 -11.60 16.30
CA ASP A 141 18.71 -10.94 16.98
C ASP A 141 19.88 -10.60 16.04
N ASP A 142 19.64 -10.54 14.73
CA ASP A 142 20.65 -10.28 13.71
C ASP A 142 20.36 -8.96 13.00
N ASN A 143 21.32 -8.04 13.07
CA ASN A 143 21.22 -6.71 12.47
C ASN A 143 21.81 -6.68 11.05
N THR A 144 22.18 -7.82 10.46
CA THR A 144 22.81 -7.87 9.14
C THR A 144 21.85 -8.44 8.11
N HIS A 145 21.67 -7.74 6.99
CA HIS A 145 20.63 -8.07 6.02
C HIS A 145 20.77 -9.50 5.49
N GLY A 146 21.95 -9.87 5.00
CA GLY A 146 22.16 -11.17 4.36
C GLY A 146 21.96 -12.35 5.31
N SER A 147 22.50 -12.27 6.54
CA SER A 147 22.38 -13.36 7.52
C SER A 147 21.01 -13.42 8.18
N SER A 148 20.35 -12.28 8.40
CA SER A 148 18.98 -12.25 8.92
C SER A 148 17.96 -12.73 7.89
N ALA A 149 18.09 -12.31 6.62
CA ALA A 149 17.28 -12.81 5.52
C ALA A 149 17.48 -14.31 5.29
N TYR A 150 18.74 -14.80 5.32
CA TYR A 150 19.04 -16.23 5.25
C TYR A 150 18.27 -17.03 6.31
N TYR A 151 18.15 -16.49 7.52
CA TYR A 151 17.44 -17.15 8.61
C TYR A 151 15.96 -17.33 8.31
N TYR A 152 15.29 -16.29 7.80
CA TYR A 152 13.89 -16.39 7.38
C TYR A 152 13.70 -17.26 6.13
N TYR A 153 14.65 -17.24 5.18
CA TYR A 153 14.55 -18.07 3.98
C TYR A 153 14.73 -19.55 4.22
N THR A 154 15.59 -19.92 5.16
CA THR A 154 15.96 -21.33 5.38
C THR A 154 15.35 -21.91 6.64
N GLY A 155 14.82 -21.06 7.53
CA GLY A 155 14.39 -21.47 8.86
C GLY A 155 15.55 -21.92 9.74
N THR A 156 16.78 -21.46 9.49
CA THR A 156 17.97 -21.76 10.30
C THR A 156 19.05 -20.69 10.13
N ASN A 157 19.80 -20.39 11.19
CA ASN A 157 20.96 -19.49 11.15
C ASN A 157 22.29 -20.25 11.03
N LYS A 158 22.24 -21.51 10.59
CA LYS A 158 23.39 -22.41 10.45
C LYS A 158 23.67 -22.71 9.00
N ILE A 159 24.89 -23.12 8.71
CA ILE A 159 25.28 -23.75 7.45
C ILE A 159 25.32 -25.29 7.60
N ARG A 160 25.58 -25.99 6.51
CA ARG A 160 25.80 -27.44 6.48
C ARG A 160 26.87 -27.83 7.50
N GLY A 161 26.58 -28.86 8.28
CA GLY A 161 27.44 -29.29 9.39
C GLY A 161 27.09 -28.65 10.75
N GLY A 162 26.07 -27.78 10.79
CA GLY A 162 25.53 -27.23 12.05
C GLY A 162 26.32 -26.05 12.61
N VAL A 163 27.26 -25.52 11.83
CA VAL A 163 28.06 -24.35 12.19
C VAL A 163 27.19 -23.09 12.04
N PRO A 164 27.18 -22.16 13.02
CA PRO A 164 26.50 -20.87 12.86
C PRO A 164 27.03 -20.11 11.64
N LEU A 165 26.13 -19.48 10.89
CA LEU A 165 26.44 -18.68 9.71
C LEU A 165 27.37 -17.49 10.00
N GLY A 166 27.31 -16.96 11.22
CA GLY A 166 27.83 -15.65 11.58
C GLY A 166 26.82 -14.53 11.27
N LYS A 167 26.92 -13.40 11.99
CA LYS A 167 26.10 -12.20 11.79
C LYS A 167 26.83 -11.22 10.87
N THR A 168 27.09 -11.69 9.65
CA THR A 168 27.87 -10.95 8.64
C THR A 168 27.30 -11.25 7.28
N ASP A 169 27.30 -10.25 6.42
CA ASP A 169 27.04 -10.47 5.02
C ASP A 169 28.14 -11.40 4.48
N ARG A 170 27.72 -12.49 3.83
CA ARG A 170 28.61 -13.34 3.01
C ARG A 170 27.97 -13.61 1.65
N ALA A 171 28.81 -13.86 0.65
CA ALA A 171 28.33 -14.37 -0.62
C ALA A 171 27.68 -15.74 -0.43
N ALA A 172 26.65 -16.00 -1.24
CA ALA A 172 26.01 -17.32 -1.30
C ALA A 172 27.04 -18.40 -1.64
N ASP A 173 27.05 -19.49 -0.86
CA ASP A 173 27.89 -20.67 -1.09
C ASP A 173 27.02 -21.93 -1.03
N ARG A 174 26.57 -22.35 -2.21
CA ARG A 174 25.67 -23.49 -2.39
C ARG A 174 26.18 -24.80 -1.80
N LEU A 175 27.49 -24.97 -1.56
CA LEU A 175 28.00 -26.22 -0.99
C LEU A 175 27.65 -26.36 0.49
N VAL A 176 27.45 -25.23 1.17
CA VAL A 176 27.23 -25.15 2.61
C VAL A 176 25.92 -24.46 2.99
N ASP A 177 25.34 -23.64 2.11
CA ASP A 177 24.07 -22.96 2.35
C ASP A 177 22.93 -23.98 2.50
N TRP A 178 22.05 -23.72 3.47
CA TRP A 178 20.80 -24.47 3.56
C TRP A 178 19.88 -24.15 2.39
N PRO A 179 19.13 -25.14 1.89
CA PRO A 179 18.08 -24.89 0.93
C PRO A 179 17.03 -23.94 1.52
N SER A 180 16.51 -23.05 0.68
CA SER A 180 15.37 -22.20 1.01
C SER A 180 14.11 -23.04 1.30
N ILE A 181 13.17 -22.47 2.05
CA ILE A 181 11.82 -23.03 2.27
C ILE A 181 11.15 -23.28 0.91
N ALA A 182 11.29 -22.35 -0.04
CA ALA A 182 10.77 -22.48 -1.40
C ALA A 182 11.33 -23.74 -2.11
N SER A 183 12.64 -23.99 -2.02
CA SER A 183 13.29 -25.18 -2.56
C SER A 183 12.85 -26.47 -1.88
N ILE A 184 12.71 -26.46 -0.56
CA ILE A 184 12.24 -27.62 0.20
C ILE A 184 10.80 -27.95 -0.20
N VAL A 185 9.92 -26.95 -0.31
CA VAL A 185 8.55 -27.12 -0.79
C VAL A 185 8.54 -27.66 -2.22
N GLY A 186 9.34 -27.07 -3.11
CA GLY A 186 9.46 -27.55 -4.49
C GLY A 186 9.91 -29.02 -4.59
N LYS A 187 10.74 -29.49 -3.67
CA LYS A 187 11.18 -30.89 -3.59
C LYS A 187 10.13 -31.83 -3.01
N LEU A 188 9.51 -31.45 -1.89
CA LEU A 188 8.65 -32.34 -1.12
C LEU A 188 7.18 -32.30 -1.56
N ARG A 189 6.76 -31.22 -2.21
CA ARG A 189 5.40 -30.97 -2.71
C ARG A 189 5.48 -30.36 -4.12
N PRO A 190 6.00 -31.09 -5.13
CA PRO A 190 6.06 -30.56 -6.48
C PRO A 190 4.65 -30.24 -7.03
N SER A 191 4.56 -29.30 -7.96
CA SER A 191 3.33 -29.04 -8.69
C SER A 191 3.09 -30.11 -9.74
N GLU A 192 1.85 -30.60 -9.81
CA GLU A 192 1.37 -31.46 -10.91
C GLU A 192 0.66 -30.64 -12.00
N ALA A 193 0.22 -29.43 -11.66
CA ALA A 193 -0.57 -28.55 -12.53
C ALA A 193 0.29 -27.51 -13.26
N SER A 194 1.50 -27.23 -12.76
CA SER A 194 2.44 -26.26 -13.33
C SER A 194 3.82 -26.89 -13.56
N PRO A 195 4.57 -26.50 -14.62
CA PRO A 195 5.99 -26.80 -14.74
C PRO A 195 6.83 -26.28 -13.58
N PHE A 196 6.35 -25.26 -12.87
CA PHE A 196 7.07 -24.62 -11.78
C PHE A 196 6.43 -25.00 -10.44
N SER A 197 7.26 -25.56 -9.55
CA SER A 197 6.82 -25.83 -8.18
C SER A 197 7.08 -24.62 -7.27
N ALA A 198 8.23 -23.96 -7.44
CA ALA A 198 8.61 -22.77 -6.70
C ALA A 198 9.11 -21.68 -7.67
N VAL A 199 8.68 -20.44 -7.46
CA VAL A 199 8.99 -19.28 -8.32
C VAL A 199 9.43 -18.10 -7.47
N ILE A 200 10.40 -17.32 -7.96
CA ILE A 200 10.79 -16.01 -7.40
C ILE A 200 10.59 -14.93 -8.46
N VAL A 201 9.89 -13.85 -8.10
CA VAL A 201 9.66 -12.66 -8.92
C VAL A 201 9.86 -11.39 -8.07
N PRO A 202 10.10 -10.22 -8.67
CA PRO A 202 10.57 -10.04 -10.04
C PRO A 202 12.08 -10.28 -10.18
N GLU A 203 12.80 -10.51 -9.09
CA GLU A 203 14.24 -10.76 -9.09
C GLU A 203 14.69 -11.34 -7.74
N LEU A 204 15.93 -11.82 -7.67
CA LEU A 204 16.56 -12.18 -6.40
C LEU A 204 16.98 -10.94 -5.63
N ILE A 205 17.03 -11.05 -4.30
CA ILE A 205 17.50 -9.98 -3.45
C ILE A 205 19.03 -9.89 -3.47
N LEU A 206 19.51 -8.67 -3.69
CA LEU A 206 20.90 -8.29 -3.63
C LEU A 206 21.09 -7.31 -2.46
N ASN A 207 22.21 -7.38 -1.74
CA ASN A 207 22.61 -6.36 -0.76
C ASN A 207 23.07 -5.08 -1.48
N ASN A 208 24.02 -5.30 -2.40
CA ASN A 208 24.68 -4.32 -3.26
C ASN A 208 24.88 -4.98 -4.64
N PRO A 209 25.17 -4.21 -5.70
CA PRO A 209 25.49 -4.78 -7.01
C PRO A 209 26.56 -5.88 -6.91
N GLY A 210 26.22 -7.09 -7.35
CA GLY A 210 27.11 -8.25 -7.30
C GLY A 210 27.11 -9.06 -6.00
N TYR A 211 26.32 -8.67 -5.00
CA TYR A 211 26.26 -9.34 -3.70
C TYR A 211 24.89 -9.96 -3.41
N LEU A 212 24.72 -11.22 -3.77
CA LEU A 212 23.50 -11.99 -3.58
C LEU A 212 23.34 -12.45 -2.12
N PHE A 213 22.15 -12.27 -1.52
CA PHE A 213 21.87 -12.89 -0.21
C PHE A 213 21.91 -14.41 -0.32
N ALA A 214 22.58 -15.05 0.63
CA ALA A 214 22.59 -16.49 0.77
C ALA A 214 21.18 -17.04 1.09
N GLY A 215 20.97 -18.33 0.83
CA GLY A 215 19.75 -19.04 1.25
C GLY A 215 18.51 -18.82 0.38
N GLN A 216 18.63 -18.15 -0.76
CA GLN A 216 17.53 -17.94 -1.73
C GLN A 216 17.36 -19.09 -2.73
N ASP A 217 18.19 -20.14 -2.66
CA ASP A 217 18.25 -21.21 -3.66
C ASP A 217 18.22 -22.62 -3.04
N GLY A 218 18.51 -23.65 -3.85
CA GLY A 218 18.51 -25.05 -3.42
C GLY A 218 19.65 -25.42 -2.47
N GLY A 219 20.58 -24.51 -2.20
CA GLY A 219 21.72 -24.72 -1.31
C GLY A 219 22.43 -26.05 -1.58
N PHE A 220 22.77 -26.77 -0.52
CA PHE A 220 23.45 -28.06 -0.63
C PHE A 220 22.59 -29.18 -1.28
N MET A 221 21.29 -28.98 -1.52
CA MET A 221 20.50 -29.92 -2.33
C MET A 221 20.86 -29.85 -3.81
N GLY A 222 21.50 -28.77 -4.24
CA GLY A 222 21.98 -28.54 -5.60
C GLY A 222 20.97 -27.86 -6.51
N ARG A 223 21.48 -27.38 -7.66
CA ARG A 223 20.76 -26.52 -8.62
C ARG A 223 19.46 -27.11 -9.17
N GLY A 224 19.31 -28.43 -9.16
CA GLY A 224 18.07 -29.09 -9.60
C GLY A 224 16.85 -28.77 -8.73
N TRP A 225 17.06 -28.15 -7.56
CA TRP A 225 16.01 -27.74 -6.63
C TRP A 225 15.98 -26.21 -6.41
N ASP A 226 16.68 -25.44 -7.24
CA ASP A 226 16.59 -23.98 -7.21
C ASP A 226 15.14 -23.56 -7.56
N PRO A 227 14.55 -22.58 -6.87
CA PRO A 227 13.30 -21.98 -7.33
C PRO A 227 13.52 -21.33 -8.71
N GLN A 228 12.51 -21.35 -9.56
CA GLN A 228 12.61 -20.69 -10.85
C GLN A 228 12.55 -19.17 -10.65
N VAL A 229 13.65 -18.49 -10.95
CA VAL A 229 13.73 -17.03 -10.89
C VAL A 229 13.32 -16.46 -12.25
N PHE A 230 12.44 -15.47 -12.22
CA PHE A 230 12.10 -14.68 -13.41
C PHE A 230 12.47 -13.23 -13.18
N HIS A 231 13.53 -12.79 -13.84
CA HIS A 231 13.92 -11.38 -13.90
C HIS A 231 12.95 -10.64 -14.82
N CYS A 232 12.03 -9.88 -14.23
CA CYS A 232 10.95 -9.24 -14.99
C CYS A 232 10.52 -7.90 -14.43
N ASP A 233 9.88 -7.09 -15.28
CA ASP A 233 9.13 -5.92 -14.86
C ASP A 233 7.70 -6.05 -15.42
N PRO A 234 6.77 -6.61 -14.62
CA PRO A 234 5.40 -6.83 -15.07
C PRO A 234 4.58 -5.55 -15.21
N SER A 235 5.14 -4.38 -14.86
CA SER A 235 4.48 -3.09 -15.01
C SER A 235 4.55 -2.51 -16.43
N ARG A 236 5.44 -3.03 -17.27
CA ARG A 236 5.59 -2.58 -18.66
C ARG A 236 4.32 -2.88 -19.49
N PRO A 237 3.87 -1.96 -20.37
CA PRO A 237 2.68 -2.14 -21.21
C PRO A 237 2.70 -3.40 -22.08
N ARG A 238 3.87 -3.80 -22.59
CA ARG A 238 4.08 -5.04 -23.35
C ARG A 238 4.89 -6.05 -22.55
N TYR A 239 4.55 -6.23 -21.27
CA TYR A 239 5.16 -7.28 -20.48
C TYR A 239 5.00 -8.63 -21.18
N GLN A 240 6.11 -9.13 -21.70
CA GLN A 240 6.25 -10.49 -22.15
C GLN A 240 7.38 -11.07 -21.34
N ILE A 241 7.11 -12.23 -20.75
CA ILE A 241 8.18 -12.93 -20.09
C ILE A 241 9.13 -13.49 -21.15
N ASP A 242 10.41 -13.22 -20.98
CA ASP A 242 11.44 -14.01 -21.61
C ASP A 242 11.52 -15.35 -20.88
N THR A 243 10.56 -16.24 -21.18
CA THR A 243 10.43 -17.59 -20.58
C THR A 243 11.70 -18.46 -20.69
N LEU A 244 12.70 -18.02 -21.47
CA LEU A 244 13.87 -18.81 -21.84
C LEU A 244 15.20 -18.10 -21.54
N GLY A 245 15.18 -16.90 -20.96
CA GLY A 245 16.38 -16.08 -20.76
C GLY A 245 17.08 -15.70 -22.07
N LEU A 246 16.34 -15.64 -23.16
CA LEU A 246 16.72 -15.07 -24.45
C LEU A 246 16.35 -13.58 -24.46
N GLY A 247 17.24 -12.72 -23.94
CA GLY A 247 17.02 -11.27 -23.87
C GLY A 247 16.51 -10.64 -25.17
N GLU A 248 16.01 -9.39 -25.08
CA GLU A 248 15.23 -8.63 -26.09
C GLU A 248 15.69 -8.70 -27.58
N GLU A 249 16.88 -9.19 -27.90
CA GLU A 249 17.40 -9.35 -29.26
C GLU A 249 17.37 -10.79 -29.84
N LEU A 250 16.92 -11.82 -29.11
CA LEU A 250 17.21 -13.22 -29.51
C LEU A 250 15.96 -14.10 -29.70
N SER A 251 15.36 -13.96 -30.89
CA SER A 251 14.11 -14.60 -31.34
C SER A 251 14.02 -16.14 -31.26
N ALA A 252 12.77 -16.64 -31.31
CA ALA A 252 12.34 -18.05 -31.37
C ALA A 252 13.13 -18.95 -32.36
N GLY A 253 13.77 -18.37 -33.38
CA GLY A 253 14.64 -19.09 -34.31
C GLY A 253 15.88 -19.73 -33.66
N ARG A 254 16.42 -19.12 -32.59
CA ARG A 254 17.57 -19.70 -31.86
C ARG A 254 17.14 -20.84 -30.92
N LEU A 255 15.91 -20.81 -30.40
CA LEU A 255 15.30 -21.90 -29.64
C LEU A 255 15.05 -23.12 -30.54
N ALA A 256 14.50 -22.90 -31.74
CA ALA A 256 14.33 -23.96 -32.73
C ALA A 256 15.68 -24.61 -33.09
N ARG A 257 16.74 -23.80 -33.26
CA ARG A 257 18.13 -24.29 -33.46
C ARG A 257 18.70 -25.04 -32.27
N ARG A 258 18.40 -24.64 -31.02
CA ARG A 258 18.84 -25.39 -29.83
C ARG A 258 18.10 -26.71 -29.67
N ARG A 259 16.80 -26.74 -30.00
CA ARG A 259 16.01 -27.99 -30.08
C ARG A 259 16.57 -28.92 -31.15
N GLU A 260 16.89 -28.38 -32.33
CA GLU A 260 17.53 -29.11 -33.43
C GLU A 260 18.93 -29.61 -33.03
N LEU A 261 19.75 -28.78 -32.39
CA LEU A 261 21.07 -29.19 -31.90
C LEU A 261 20.96 -30.29 -30.83
N LEU A 262 20.00 -30.18 -29.90
CA LEU A 262 19.72 -31.18 -28.88
C LEU A 262 19.23 -32.49 -29.51
N SER A 263 18.37 -32.43 -30.54
CA SER A 263 17.91 -33.63 -31.26
C SER A 263 19.04 -34.26 -32.07
N HIS A 264 19.95 -33.46 -32.64
CA HIS A 264 21.14 -33.93 -33.35
C HIS A 264 22.15 -34.60 -32.39
N LEU A 265 22.41 -33.99 -31.23
CA LEU A 265 23.25 -34.57 -30.18
C LEU A 265 22.64 -35.87 -29.64
N SER A 266 21.34 -35.86 -29.34
CA SER A 266 20.61 -37.05 -28.88
C SER A 266 20.59 -38.16 -29.92
N GLY A 267 20.48 -37.82 -31.20
CA GLY A 267 20.60 -38.76 -32.32
C GLY A 267 22.01 -39.36 -32.44
N HIS A 268 23.05 -38.57 -32.23
CA HIS A 268 24.45 -39.04 -32.22
C HIS A 268 24.77 -39.97 -31.04
N PHE A 269 24.26 -39.66 -29.84
CA PHE A 269 24.43 -40.53 -28.65
C PHE A 269 23.49 -41.74 -28.66
N GLY A 270 22.39 -41.71 -29.42
CA GLY A 270 21.44 -42.82 -29.56
C GLY A 270 21.86 -43.88 -30.59
N ALA A 271 22.63 -43.49 -31.62
CA ALA A 271 23.05 -44.40 -32.70
C ALA A 271 24.15 -45.39 -32.29
N GLY A 272 24.84 -45.14 -31.17
CA GLY A 272 25.94 -45.98 -30.66
C GLY A 272 25.66 -46.53 -29.26
N GLY A 273 24.74 -47.49 -29.15
CA GLY A 273 24.70 -48.51 -28.07
C GLY A 273 24.91 -48.10 -26.60
N LYS A 274 23.84 -48.29 -25.80
CA LYS A 274 23.81 -48.50 -24.33
C LYS A 274 23.78 -47.27 -23.42
N SER A 275 22.64 -46.58 -23.38
CA SER A 275 22.14 -46.02 -22.11
C SER A 275 20.64 -45.72 -22.18
N ARG A 276 19.83 -46.53 -21.49
CA ARG A 276 18.40 -46.27 -21.26
C ARG A 276 18.19 -44.94 -20.51
N GLN A 277 19.20 -44.47 -19.77
CA GLN A 277 19.19 -43.19 -19.04
C GLN A 277 19.31 -41.99 -19.98
N VAL A 278 20.13 -42.05 -21.05
CA VAL A 278 20.27 -40.94 -22.02
C VAL A 278 18.99 -40.74 -22.83
N ALA A 279 18.35 -41.83 -23.29
CA ALA A 279 17.06 -41.75 -23.98
C ALA A 279 15.91 -41.31 -23.06
N THR A 280 16.00 -41.60 -21.75
CA THR A 280 15.02 -41.13 -20.76
C THR A 280 15.25 -39.65 -20.44
N PHE A 281 16.49 -39.22 -20.29
CA PHE A 281 16.88 -37.83 -20.12
C PHE A 281 16.46 -36.97 -21.33
N ALA A 282 16.70 -37.42 -22.56
CA ALA A 282 16.28 -36.71 -23.77
C ALA A 282 14.75 -36.54 -23.83
N ARG A 283 13.97 -37.58 -23.47
CA ARG A 283 12.51 -37.48 -23.36
C ARG A 283 12.05 -36.55 -22.25
N GLN A 284 12.71 -36.56 -21.09
CA GLN A 284 12.42 -35.66 -19.98
C GLN A 284 12.74 -34.20 -20.34
N VAL A 285 13.83 -33.94 -21.06
CA VAL A 285 14.15 -32.60 -21.57
C VAL A 285 13.13 -32.15 -22.60
N GLN A 286 12.70 -33.04 -23.52
CA GLN A 286 11.65 -32.74 -24.50
C GLN A 286 10.31 -32.43 -23.83
N GLN A 287 9.88 -33.23 -22.84
CA GLN A 287 8.69 -32.95 -22.03
C GLN A 287 8.83 -31.65 -21.25
N ALA A 288 9.99 -31.35 -20.66
CA ALA A 288 10.23 -30.08 -19.99
C ALA A 288 10.08 -28.90 -20.94
N PHE A 289 10.56 -29.02 -22.19
CA PHE A 289 10.30 -28.01 -23.23
C PHE A 289 8.83 -27.91 -23.60
N GLU A 290 8.11 -29.03 -23.74
CA GLU A 290 6.68 -29.02 -24.06
C GLU A 290 5.81 -28.45 -22.93
N VAL A 291 6.17 -28.69 -21.66
CA VAL A 291 5.48 -28.13 -20.49
C VAL A 291 5.82 -26.64 -20.31
N LEU A 292 7.08 -26.23 -20.54
CA LEU A 292 7.46 -24.80 -20.60
C LEU A 292 6.74 -24.05 -21.74
N MET A 293 6.43 -24.77 -22.82
CA MET A 293 5.64 -24.27 -23.96
C MET A 293 4.13 -24.53 -23.80
N SER A 294 3.70 -25.14 -22.69
CA SER A 294 2.28 -25.46 -22.46
C SER A 294 1.48 -24.22 -22.07
N GLY A 295 0.22 -24.19 -22.51
CA GLY A 295 -0.66 -23.03 -22.44
C GLY A 295 -0.84 -22.40 -21.05
N PRO A 296 -1.13 -23.16 -19.98
CA PRO A 296 -1.47 -22.58 -18.67
C PRO A 296 -0.31 -21.81 -18.00
N ALA A 297 0.90 -22.35 -18.03
CA ALA A 297 2.07 -21.71 -17.42
C ALA A 297 2.46 -20.42 -18.14
N ARG A 298 2.39 -20.41 -19.47
CA ARG A 298 2.59 -19.21 -20.28
C ARG A 298 1.49 -18.19 -20.04
N ALA A 299 0.24 -18.64 -19.89
CA ALA A 299 -0.89 -17.75 -19.60
C ALA A 299 -0.70 -17.01 -18.28
N ALA A 300 -0.08 -17.61 -17.24
CA ALA A 300 0.18 -16.92 -15.98
C ALA A 300 0.96 -15.61 -16.17
N PHE A 301 1.92 -15.57 -17.09
CA PHE A 301 2.75 -14.40 -17.38
C PHE A 301 2.13 -13.42 -18.38
N ASP A 302 1.05 -13.83 -19.06
CA ASP A 302 0.31 -12.96 -19.96
C ASP A 302 -0.68 -12.10 -19.16
N LEU A 303 -0.17 -11.00 -18.60
CA LEU A 303 -0.97 -10.05 -17.85
C LEU A 303 -1.97 -9.27 -18.74
N SER A 304 -1.90 -9.40 -20.08
CA SER A 304 -2.90 -8.78 -20.96
C SER A 304 -4.28 -9.46 -20.87
N GLN A 305 -4.31 -10.68 -20.33
CA GLN A 305 -5.56 -11.41 -20.06
C GLN A 305 -6.31 -10.89 -18.83
N GLU A 306 -5.68 -10.02 -18.03
CA GLU A 306 -6.34 -9.37 -16.91
C GLU A 306 -7.00 -8.08 -17.38
N GLN A 307 -8.19 -7.81 -16.85
CA GLN A 307 -8.85 -6.53 -17.08
C GLN A 307 -7.93 -5.41 -16.58
N ASP A 308 -7.74 -4.39 -17.42
CA ASP A 308 -6.89 -3.26 -17.08
C ASP A 308 -7.26 -2.62 -15.73
N ARG A 309 -8.56 -2.57 -15.44
CA ARG A 309 -9.08 -2.08 -14.16
C ARG A 309 -8.47 -2.83 -12.98
N LEU A 310 -8.43 -4.17 -13.03
CA LEU A 310 -7.81 -4.97 -11.96
C LEU A 310 -6.33 -4.66 -11.84
N ARG A 311 -5.62 -4.53 -12.97
CA ARG A 311 -4.21 -4.13 -12.98
C ARG A 311 -4.00 -2.78 -12.31
N ASP A 312 -4.92 -1.84 -12.50
CA ASP A 312 -4.87 -0.54 -11.84
C ASP A 312 -5.16 -0.61 -10.34
N HIS A 313 -5.98 -1.56 -9.87
CA HIS A 313 -6.18 -1.79 -8.43
C HIS A 313 -4.90 -2.26 -7.74
N TYR A 314 -4.11 -3.11 -8.41
CA TYR A 314 -2.80 -3.53 -7.90
C TYR A 314 -1.78 -2.38 -7.95
N GLY A 315 -2.05 -1.35 -8.76
CA GLY A 315 -1.12 -0.29 -9.12
C GLY A 315 -0.15 -0.76 -10.20
N ARG A 316 0.07 0.04 -11.25
CA ARG A 316 1.07 -0.24 -12.30
C ARG A 316 2.43 0.34 -11.97
N ASN A 317 2.86 0.00 -10.77
CA ASN A 317 4.25 0.02 -10.38
C ASN A 317 4.77 -1.42 -10.40
N HIS A 318 6.09 -1.58 -10.39
CA HIS A 318 6.76 -2.88 -10.49
C HIS A 318 6.26 -3.86 -9.41
N PHE A 319 6.20 -3.41 -8.15
CA PHE A 319 5.77 -4.26 -7.01
C PHE A 319 4.31 -4.75 -7.15
N GLY A 320 3.37 -3.84 -7.40
CA GLY A 320 1.95 -4.16 -7.52
C GLY A 320 1.66 -5.16 -8.64
N GLN A 321 2.33 -5.00 -9.79
CA GLN A 321 2.16 -5.93 -10.91
C GLN A 321 2.89 -7.27 -10.67
N SER A 322 3.95 -7.29 -9.87
CA SER A 322 4.54 -8.55 -9.37
C SER A 322 3.60 -9.31 -8.44
N LEU A 323 2.80 -8.64 -7.61
CA LEU A 323 1.76 -9.29 -6.80
C LEU A 323 0.63 -9.88 -7.67
N LEU A 324 0.20 -9.15 -8.70
CA LEU A 324 -0.78 -9.67 -9.68
C LEU A 324 -0.25 -10.92 -10.39
N LEU A 325 1.01 -10.90 -10.82
CA LEU A 325 1.66 -12.05 -11.41
C LEU A 325 1.73 -13.23 -10.42
N ALA A 326 2.04 -12.97 -9.16
CA ALA A 326 2.05 -14.02 -8.13
C ALA A 326 0.67 -14.66 -7.93
N ARG A 327 -0.41 -13.87 -7.96
CA ARG A 327 -1.79 -14.38 -7.93
C ARG A 327 -2.05 -15.33 -9.10
N ARG A 328 -1.68 -14.95 -10.34
CA ARG A 328 -1.85 -15.81 -11.52
C ARG A 328 -0.99 -17.08 -11.45
N LEU A 329 0.22 -16.99 -10.91
CA LEU A 329 1.09 -18.15 -10.72
C LEU A 329 0.48 -19.17 -9.74
N VAL A 330 -0.07 -18.73 -8.61
CA VAL A 330 -0.74 -19.68 -7.69
C VAL A 330 -2.03 -20.24 -8.28
N GLU A 331 -2.78 -19.45 -9.06
CA GLU A 331 -3.99 -19.89 -9.78
C GLU A 331 -3.68 -20.98 -10.81
N THR A 332 -2.48 -20.96 -11.41
CA THR A 332 -2.00 -22.03 -12.30
C THR A 332 -1.35 -23.21 -11.58
N GLY A 333 -1.37 -23.22 -10.24
CA GLY A 333 -0.94 -24.34 -9.42
C GLY A 333 0.53 -24.31 -8.99
N VAL A 334 1.23 -23.16 -9.10
CA VAL A 334 2.55 -23.00 -8.46
C VAL A 334 2.40 -23.10 -6.94
N ARG A 335 3.25 -23.90 -6.29
CA ARG A 335 3.13 -24.25 -4.87
C ARG A 335 3.75 -23.19 -3.95
N PHE A 336 4.78 -22.50 -4.43
CA PHE A 336 5.43 -21.44 -3.67
C PHE A 336 5.83 -20.30 -4.61
N VAL A 337 5.33 -19.09 -4.36
CA VAL A 337 5.73 -17.89 -5.10
C VAL A 337 6.31 -16.90 -4.11
N GLN A 338 7.56 -16.52 -4.31
CA GLN A 338 8.19 -15.43 -3.56
C GLN A 338 8.16 -14.15 -4.40
N VAL A 339 7.60 -13.09 -3.83
CA VAL A 339 7.58 -11.74 -4.38
C VAL A 339 8.53 -10.87 -3.58
N ASN A 340 9.67 -10.54 -4.16
CA ASN A 340 10.62 -9.62 -3.57
C ASN A 340 10.25 -8.18 -3.92
N TRP A 341 10.50 -7.26 -3.00
CA TRP A 341 10.43 -5.83 -3.31
C TRP A 341 11.44 -5.50 -4.42
N PRO A 342 11.00 -4.98 -5.58
CA PRO A 342 11.89 -4.67 -6.69
C PRO A 342 12.84 -3.53 -6.36
N ARG A 343 14.07 -3.58 -6.87
CA ARG A 343 14.95 -2.40 -6.88
C ARG A 343 14.61 -1.55 -8.10
N GLU A 344 14.13 -0.34 -7.84
CA GLU A 344 13.93 0.64 -8.91
C GLU A 344 15.27 1.25 -9.37
N PRO A 345 15.44 1.67 -10.63
CA PRO A 345 16.70 2.23 -11.13
C PRO A 345 17.28 3.39 -10.30
N GLY A 346 16.41 4.15 -9.60
CA GLY A 346 16.80 5.21 -8.68
C GLY A 346 17.18 4.77 -7.25
N ASP A 347 16.84 3.55 -6.86
CA ASP A 347 17.23 2.97 -5.56
C ASP A 347 18.73 2.59 -5.53
N LEU A 348 19.35 2.42 -6.70
CA LEU A 348 20.79 2.12 -6.82
C LEU A 348 21.68 3.34 -6.58
N SER A 349 21.12 4.55 -6.64
CA SER A 349 21.86 5.81 -6.49
C SER A 349 21.68 6.48 -5.12
N VAL A 350 20.98 5.84 -4.18
CA VAL A 350 20.70 6.36 -2.84
C VAL A 350 21.28 5.45 -1.76
N GLY A 351 21.78 6.00 -0.67
CA GLY A 351 22.40 5.25 0.44
C GLY A 351 21.41 4.47 1.33
N ASN A 352 20.21 4.19 0.84
CA ASN A 352 19.06 3.65 1.59
C ASN A 352 18.07 2.90 0.66
N PRO A 353 18.49 1.93 -0.17
CA PRO A 353 17.60 1.29 -1.16
C PRO A 353 16.40 0.58 -0.52
N VAL A 354 15.33 0.28 -1.29
CA VAL A 354 14.22 -0.57 -0.83
C VAL A 354 13.64 -0.09 0.53
N TRP A 355 13.38 -0.98 1.49
CA TRP A 355 12.96 -0.63 2.85
C TRP A 355 14.10 -0.24 3.80
N ASP A 356 15.33 -0.03 3.29
CA ASP A 356 16.51 0.27 4.10
C ASP A 356 16.59 1.72 4.58
N THR A 357 15.71 2.12 5.50
CA THR A 357 15.45 3.54 5.83
C THR A 357 16.44 4.24 6.78
N HIS A 358 17.75 4.06 6.59
CA HIS A 358 18.80 4.75 7.38
C HIS A 358 18.79 6.27 7.28
N PHE A 359 18.14 6.82 6.25
CA PHE A 359 17.98 8.25 5.98
C PHE A 359 16.53 8.54 5.62
N ASP A 360 16.00 9.65 6.14
CA ASP A 360 14.64 10.14 5.88
C ASP A 360 13.56 9.03 5.90
N ASN A 361 13.47 8.34 7.04
CA ASN A 361 12.52 7.24 7.21
C ASN A 361 11.08 7.71 6.97
N ALA A 362 10.74 8.91 7.45
CA ALA A 362 9.40 9.46 7.30
C ALA A 362 9.05 9.74 5.84
N GLY A 363 9.92 10.43 5.09
CA GLY A 363 9.72 10.66 3.66
C GLY A 363 9.59 9.35 2.90
N ARG A 364 10.55 8.44 3.04
CA ARG A 364 10.52 7.16 2.31
C ARG A 364 9.30 6.32 2.61
N CYS A 365 8.93 6.17 3.88
CA CYS A 365 7.76 5.36 4.25
C CYS A 365 6.49 5.95 3.64
N ARG A 366 6.29 7.25 3.75
CA ARG A 366 5.08 7.92 3.27
C ARG A 366 5.02 8.01 1.74
N ASP A 367 6.15 8.17 1.06
CA ASP A 367 6.16 8.63 -0.34
C ASP A 367 6.54 7.53 -1.33
N THR A 368 7.30 6.54 -0.88
CA THR A 368 7.90 5.52 -1.77
C THR A 368 7.52 4.09 -1.39
N LEU A 369 7.36 3.81 -0.10
CA LEU A 369 7.25 2.43 0.39
C LEU A 369 5.82 2.03 0.76
N CYS A 370 5.19 2.76 1.70
CA CYS A 370 3.85 2.41 2.17
C CYS A 370 2.77 2.55 1.08
N PRO A 371 2.76 3.57 0.20
CA PRO A 371 1.70 3.67 -0.80
C PRO A 371 1.60 2.49 -1.78
N PRO A 372 2.67 2.06 -2.48
CA PRO A 372 2.59 0.89 -3.35
C PRO A 372 2.34 -0.40 -2.57
N PHE A 373 2.86 -0.52 -1.34
CA PHE A 373 2.57 -1.67 -0.48
C PHE A 373 1.08 -1.74 -0.10
N ASP A 374 0.54 -0.67 0.49
CA ASP A 374 -0.84 -0.58 0.96
C ASP A 374 -1.83 -0.82 -0.19
N LEU A 375 -1.54 -0.28 -1.38
CA LEU A 375 -2.33 -0.49 -2.58
C LEU A 375 -2.25 -1.94 -3.08
N GLY A 376 -1.04 -2.44 -3.35
CA GLY A 376 -0.85 -3.75 -3.97
C GLY A 376 -1.26 -4.91 -3.05
N PHE A 377 -0.86 -4.85 -1.77
CA PHE A 377 -1.13 -5.91 -0.79
C PHE A 377 -2.62 -6.03 -0.47
N SER A 378 -3.30 -4.92 -0.18
CA SER A 378 -4.73 -4.96 0.11
C SER A 378 -5.56 -5.45 -1.09
N THR A 379 -5.17 -5.07 -2.31
CA THR A 379 -5.77 -5.60 -3.53
C THR A 379 -5.51 -7.09 -3.71
N LEU A 380 -4.30 -7.59 -3.45
CA LEU A 380 -3.99 -9.02 -3.52
C LEU A 380 -4.92 -9.82 -2.59
N ILE A 381 -5.07 -9.38 -1.33
CA ILE A 381 -5.95 -10.06 -0.37
C ILE A 381 -7.41 -10.04 -0.83
N ALA A 382 -7.89 -8.92 -1.37
CA ALA A 382 -9.25 -8.80 -1.89
C ALA A 382 -9.48 -9.65 -3.15
N ASP A 383 -8.53 -9.68 -4.09
CA ASP A 383 -8.62 -10.43 -5.35
C ASP A 383 -8.54 -11.95 -5.11
N LEU A 384 -7.65 -12.41 -4.21
CA LEU A 384 -7.60 -13.82 -3.81
C LEU A 384 -8.92 -14.26 -3.17
N ASP A 385 -9.50 -13.44 -2.29
CA ASP A 385 -10.78 -13.74 -1.64
C ASP A 385 -11.95 -13.76 -2.63
N ALA A 386 -12.04 -12.75 -3.51
CA ALA A 386 -13.08 -12.69 -4.53
C ALA A 386 -13.06 -13.89 -5.50
N ARG A 387 -11.89 -14.51 -5.68
CA ARG A 387 -11.70 -15.72 -6.49
C ARG A 387 -11.83 -17.02 -5.69
N GLY A 388 -12.03 -16.96 -4.37
CA GLY A 388 -12.00 -18.13 -3.49
C GLY A 388 -10.63 -18.78 -3.34
N LEU A 389 -9.56 -18.12 -3.77
CA LEU A 389 -8.18 -18.61 -3.68
C LEU A 389 -7.55 -18.35 -2.32
N LEU A 390 -8.06 -17.38 -1.54
CA LEU A 390 -7.49 -17.03 -0.23
C LEU A 390 -7.59 -18.19 0.77
N ASP A 391 -8.65 -18.99 0.71
CA ASP A 391 -8.83 -20.17 1.57
C ASP A 391 -7.83 -21.30 1.27
N GLU A 392 -7.20 -21.28 0.09
CA GLU A 392 -6.26 -22.31 -0.37
C GLU A 392 -4.81 -21.79 -0.49
N THR A 393 -4.62 -20.47 -0.37
CA THR A 393 -3.32 -19.80 -0.52
C THR A 393 -2.92 -19.16 0.81
N LEU A 394 -1.76 -19.56 1.33
CA LEU A 394 -1.12 -18.88 2.45
C LEU A 394 -0.41 -17.62 1.94
N VAL A 395 -0.70 -16.44 2.49
CA VAL A 395 0.00 -15.20 2.18
C VAL A 395 0.82 -14.77 3.38
N VAL A 396 2.11 -14.48 3.17
CA VAL A 396 3.08 -14.16 4.21
C VAL A 396 3.81 -12.87 3.86
N VAL A 397 3.86 -11.90 4.77
CA VAL A 397 4.65 -10.66 4.62
C VAL A 397 5.75 -10.64 5.67
N LEU A 398 7.00 -10.59 5.21
CA LEU A 398 8.20 -10.56 6.05
C LEU A 398 9.23 -9.56 5.51
N GLY A 399 10.27 -9.32 6.29
CA GLY A 399 11.52 -8.70 5.85
C GLY A 399 12.70 -9.35 6.56
N ASP A 400 13.87 -8.74 6.44
CA ASP A 400 15.10 -9.25 7.07
C ASP A 400 15.08 -9.10 8.59
N PHE A 401 14.61 -7.96 9.10
CA PHE A 401 14.52 -7.59 10.52
C PHE A 401 13.66 -6.33 10.69
N GLY A 402 13.47 -5.83 11.93
CA GLY A 402 12.85 -4.53 12.17
C GLY A 402 13.85 -3.38 12.20
N ARG A 403 13.40 -2.21 12.65
CA ARG A 403 14.18 -0.97 12.67
C ARG A 403 14.36 -0.40 14.06
N THR A 404 15.41 0.40 14.27
CA THR A 404 15.70 0.98 15.58
C THR A 404 14.50 1.77 16.09
N PRO A 405 14.14 1.63 17.38
CA PRO A 405 13.11 2.45 18.02
C PRO A 405 13.39 3.93 17.92
N LYS A 406 14.65 4.35 18.12
CA LYS A 406 15.04 5.75 18.10
C LYS A 406 15.45 6.17 16.69
N ILE A 407 14.95 7.31 16.24
CA ILE A 407 15.35 7.95 14.98
C ILE A 407 16.79 8.47 15.10
N ASN A 408 17.61 8.20 14.09
CA ASN A 408 19.02 8.60 14.05
C ASN A 408 19.19 10.07 13.62
N GLN A 409 20.43 10.57 13.62
CA GLN A 409 20.72 11.98 13.28
C GLN A 409 20.37 12.37 11.83
N ASN A 410 20.21 11.37 10.95
CA ASN A 410 19.86 11.56 9.55
C ASN A 410 18.34 11.48 9.31
N GLY A 411 17.53 11.44 10.37
CA GLY A 411 16.08 11.28 10.26
C GLY A 411 15.64 9.88 9.83
N GLY A 412 16.55 8.90 9.87
CA GLY A 412 16.26 7.51 9.53
C GLY A 412 16.16 6.59 10.75
N ARG A 413 15.98 5.29 10.49
CA ARG A 413 16.09 4.23 11.50
C ARG A 413 17.12 3.19 11.04
N ASP A 414 17.95 2.71 11.97
CA ASP A 414 19.00 1.75 11.68
C ASP A 414 18.52 0.30 11.84
N HIS A 415 19.38 -0.68 11.53
CA HIS A 415 19.07 -2.10 11.61
C HIS A 415 18.72 -2.56 13.02
N TRP A 416 17.70 -3.41 13.14
CA TRP A 416 17.23 -3.90 14.43
C TRP A 416 16.62 -5.32 14.36
N GLY A 417 17.50 -6.32 14.46
CA GLY A 417 17.18 -7.74 14.57
C GLY A 417 16.42 -8.24 15.80
N PRO A 418 16.42 -7.55 16.96
CA PRO A 418 15.72 -8.05 18.15
C PRO A 418 14.21 -8.19 18.00
N VAL A 419 13.56 -7.40 17.14
CA VAL A 419 12.12 -7.48 16.89
C VAL A 419 11.75 -6.96 15.51
N MET A 420 10.76 -7.59 14.88
CA MET A 420 10.15 -7.21 13.62
C MET A 420 8.64 -7.52 13.69
N SER A 421 7.84 -6.79 12.91
CA SER A 421 6.46 -7.16 12.63
C SER A 421 6.31 -7.97 11.33
N GLY A 422 5.19 -8.65 11.15
CA GLY A 422 4.86 -9.36 9.91
C GLY A 422 3.38 -9.64 9.78
N LEU A 423 2.94 -10.14 8.64
CA LEU A 423 1.54 -10.49 8.40
C LEU A 423 1.41 -11.93 7.88
N LEU A 424 0.37 -12.62 8.32
CA LEU A 424 -0.10 -13.88 7.77
C LEU A 424 -1.56 -13.74 7.35
N ALA A 425 -1.97 -14.37 6.26
CA ALA A 425 -3.36 -14.41 5.81
C ALA A 425 -3.67 -15.69 5.02
N GLY A 426 -4.95 -16.01 4.92
CA GLY A 426 -5.44 -17.13 4.11
C GLY A 426 -5.29 -18.50 4.77
N ALA A 427 -5.08 -19.52 3.94
CA ALA A 427 -5.22 -20.93 4.26
C ALA A 427 -4.66 -21.34 5.65
N GLY A 428 -5.58 -21.72 6.56
CA GLY A 428 -5.27 -22.26 7.88
C GLY A 428 -4.84 -21.23 8.95
N ILE A 429 -4.99 -19.94 8.67
CA ILE A 429 -4.67 -18.85 9.61
C ILE A 429 -5.91 -18.43 10.40
N ALA A 430 -5.74 -18.25 11.71
CA ALA A 430 -6.67 -17.54 12.57
C ALA A 430 -6.48 -16.03 12.36
N THR A 431 -7.43 -15.36 11.71
CA THR A 431 -7.29 -13.95 11.29
C THR A 431 -7.95 -12.98 12.28
N GLY A 432 -7.91 -11.67 12.00
CA GLY A 432 -8.48 -10.64 12.86
C GLY A 432 -7.85 -10.60 14.26
N GLN A 433 -6.55 -10.89 14.35
CA GLN A 433 -5.82 -10.93 15.61
C GLN A 433 -4.38 -10.45 15.47
N VAL A 434 -3.77 -10.20 16.63
CA VAL A 434 -2.34 -9.92 16.80
C VAL A 434 -1.75 -11.03 17.66
N VAL A 435 -0.64 -11.63 17.21
CA VAL A 435 0.13 -12.61 17.97
C VAL A 435 1.47 -12.02 18.38
N GLY A 436 1.75 -12.12 19.68
CA GLY A 436 2.91 -11.53 20.33
C GLY A 436 2.84 -10.01 20.45
N ALA A 437 3.83 -9.44 21.14
CA ALA A 437 3.92 -8.00 21.34
C ALA A 437 5.38 -7.57 21.46
N SER A 438 5.70 -6.39 20.94
CA SER A 438 6.93 -5.67 21.27
C SER A 438 6.68 -4.70 22.43
N ASP A 439 7.76 -4.25 23.09
CA ASP A 439 7.68 -3.32 24.20
C ASP A 439 7.08 -1.95 23.82
N ARG A 440 6.90 -1.09 24.81
CA ARG A 440 6.34 0.27 24.63
C ARG A 440 7.08 1.11 23.59
N ASN A 441 8.34 0.80 23.30
CA ASN A 441 9.18 1.51 22.35
C ASN A 441 9.30 0.78 21.02
N GLY A 442 8.78 -0.44 20.88
CA GLY A 442 9.00 -1.28 19.69
C GLY A 442 10.43 -1.83 19.59
N ALA A 443 11.12 -2.02 20.73
CA ALA A 443 12.52 -2.41 20.78
C ALA A 443 12.74 -3.91 20.99
N TYR A 444 11.95 -4.55 21.84
CA TYR A 444 12.15 -5.96 22.18
C TYR A 444 10.81 -6.68 22.30
N PRO A 445 10.74 -8.00 22.01
CA PRO A 445 9.55 -8.79 22.28
C PRO A 445 9.24 -8.80 23.79
N THR A 446 7.99 -8.60 24.16
CA THR A 446 7.48 -8.70 25.54
C THR A 446 6.50 -9.85 25.72
N ASP A 447 5.84 -10.27 24.65
CA ASP A 447 5.01 -11.47 24.62
C ASP A 447 5.34 -12.31 23.38
N ARG A 448 5.30 -13.64 23.58
CA ARG A 448 5.53 -14.69 22.58
C ARG A 448 6.60 -14.33 21.56
N ARG A 449 7.88 -14.39 21.95
CA ARG A 449 8.99 -14.25 20.98
C ARG A 449 8.91 -15.38 19.97
N ILE A 450 8.79 -15.07 18.67
CA ILE A 450 8.68 -16.06 17.59
C ILE A 450 10.01 -16.11 16.84
N GLN A 451 10.60 -17.30 16.76
CA GLN A 451 11.85 -17.52 16.02
C GLN A 451 11.58 -17.94 14.56
N PRO A 452 12.52 -17.68 13.63
CA PRO A 452 12.36 -18.09 12.23
C PRO A 452 12.19 -19.60 12.05
N GLU A 453 12.77 -20.44 12.91
CA GLU A 453 12.56 -21.89 12.88
C GLU A 453 11.10 -22.28 13.12
N GLU A 454 10.44 -21.59 14.06
CA GLU A 454 9.03 -21.82 14.40
C GLU A 454 8.11 -21.35 13.28
N LEU A 455 8.43 -20.20 12.68
CA LEU A 455 7.72 -19.71 11.50
C LEU A 455 7.87 -20.70 10.34
N ALA A 456 9.09 -21.14 10.03
CA ALA A 456 9.35 -22.15 8.99
C ALA A 456 8.59 -23.46 9.26
N ALA A 457 8.58 -23.94 10.51
CA ALA A 457 7.80 -25.11 10.90
C ALA A 457 6.30 -24.90 10.65
N THR A 458 5.78 -23.71 10.96
CA THR A 458 4.38 -23.35 10.72
C THR A 458 4.05 -23.32 9.23
N LEU A 459 4.93 -22.76 8.39
CA LEU A 459 4.75 -22.75 6.93
C LEU A 459 4.74 -24.17 6.36
N PHE A 460 5.69 -25.03 6.76
CA PHE A 460 5.70 -26.43 6.34
C PHE A 460 4.42 -27.16 6.76
N HIS A 461 3.98 -26.97 8.01
CA HIS A 461 2.76 -27.58 8.53
C HIS A 461 1.54 -27.20 7.68
N LEU A 462 1.33 -25.91 7.43
CA LEU A 462 0.23 -25.40 6.61
C LEU A 462 0.29 -25.91 5.16
N LEU A 463 1.50 -26.03 4.61
CA LEU A 463 1.75 -26.59 3.27
C LEU A 463 1.71 -28.13 3.23
N GLY A 464 1.37 -28.80 4.33
CA GLY A 464 1.17 -30.25 4.39
C GLY A 464 2.47 -31.05 4.37
N ILE A 465 3.55 -30.44 4.83
CA ILE A 465 4.86 -31.05 5.05
C ILE A 465 5.06 -31.17 6.55
N ASN A 466 5.32 -32.37 7.06
CA ASN A 466 5.66 -32.53 8.48
C ASN A 466 6.96 -31.75 8.77
N PRO A 467 6.98 -30.76 9.69
CA PRO A 467 8.16 -29.93 9.95
C PRO A 467 9.40 -30.69 10.42
N HIS A 468 9.21 -31.91 10.95
CA HIS A 468 10.29 -32.78 11.40
C HIS A 468 10.75 -33.80 10.34
N THR A 469 10.26 -33.65 9.10
CA THR A 469 10.75 -34.42 7.94
C THR A 469 12.24 -34.22 7.75
N HIS A 470 12.90 -35.25 7.23
CA HIS A 470 14.29 -35.19 6.82
C HIS A 470 14.38 -35.20 5.30
N ILE A 471 15.21 -34.32 4.74
CA ILE A 471 15.68 -34.44 3.35
C ILE A 471 16.99 -35.20 3.34
N GLU A 472 17.15 -36.11 2.38
CA GLU A 472 18.41 -36.83 2.18
C GLU A 472 19.24 -36.16 1.08
N VAL A 473 20.51 -35.92 1.37
CA VAL A 473 21.49 -35.41 0.42
C VAL A 473 22.78 -36.21 0.55
N ALA A 474 23.15 -36.92 -0.52
CA ALA A 474 24.33 -37.79 -0.57
C ALA A 474 24.39 -38.80 0.60
N GLY A 475 23.27 -39.48 0.89
CA GLY A 475 23.21 -40.49 1.96
C GLY A 475 23.06 -39.93 3.38
N ARG A 476 23.00 -38.59 3.55
CA ARG A 476 22.91 -37.95 4.88
C ARG A 476 21.54 -37.30 5.09
N PRO A 477 20.86 -37.55 6.22
CA PRO A 477 19.59 -36.91 6.55
C PRO A 477 19.82 -35.51 7.14
N PHE A 478 19.00 -34.55 6.73
CA PHE A 478 18.94 -33.18 7.27
C PHE A 478 17.50 -32.86 7.66
N LYS A 479 17.26 -32.52 8.92
CA LYS A 479 15.93 -32.10 9.40
C LYS A 479 15.57 -30.74 8.79
N ILE A 480 14.38 -30.60 8.19
CA ILE A 480 13.99 -29.37 7.46
C ILE A 480 13.66 -28.19 8.37
N SER A 481 13.27 -28.42 9.63
CA SER A 481 13.13 -27.38 10.65
C SER A 481 13.42 -27.95 12.04
N THR A 482 14.03 -27.13 12.89
CA THR A 482 14.19 -27.43 14.32
C THR A 482 13.15 -26.75 15.21
N GLY A 483 12.28 -25.92 14.64
CA GLY A 483 11.24 -25.20 15.37
C GLY A 483 9.97 -26.00 15.57
N GLU A 484 9.12 -25.49 16.45
CA GLU A 484 7.77 -25.98 16.70
C GLU A 484 6.74 -25.08 16.02
N VAL A 485 5.58 -25.64 15.69
CA VAL A 485 4.51 -24.89 15.04
C VAL A 485 3.95 -23.84 16.00
N VAL A 486 3.79 -22.61 15.52
CA VAL A 486 3.15 -21.51 16.26
C VAL A 486 1.64 -21.74 16.26
N ALA A 487 1.16 -22.51 17.23
CA ALA A 487 -0.24 -22.93 17.27
C ALA A 487 -1.23 -21.75 17.36
N GLU A 488 -0.81 -20.62 17.92
CA GLU A 488 -1.62 -19.42 18.12
C GLU A 488 -2.06 -18.75 16.80
N VAL A 489 -1.30 -18.94 15.71
CA VAL A 489 -1.66 -18.37 14.41
C VAL A 489 -2.61 -19.27 13.61
N LEU A 490 -2.87 -20.51 14.07
CA LEU A 490 -3.65 -21.49 13.33
C LEU A 490 -5.16 -21.35 13.58
N GLY A 491 -5.95 -21.37 12.51
CA GLY A 491 -7.41 -21.29 12.58
C GLY A 491 -8.09 -21.40 11.22
N SER A 492 -9.42 -21.31 11.21
CA SER A 492 -10.24 -21.41 10.00
C SER A 492 -11.01 -20.12 9.71
N GLY A 493 -10.53 -18.97 10.22
CA GLY A 493 -11.19 -17.68 10.08
C GLY A 493 -10.86 -16.70 11.19
N PRO A 494 -11.58 -15.56 11.26
CA PRO A 494 -11.32 -14.51 12.23
C PRO A 494 -11.56 -14.98 13.67
N VAL A 495 -10.64 -14.64 14.59
CA VAL A 495 -10.77 -14.92 16.03
C VAL A 495 -11.95 -14.14 16.64
N THR A 496 -12.33 -13.01 16.03
CA THR A 496 -13.49 -12.22 16.42
C THR A 496 -14.38 -11.88 15.22
N SER A 497 -15.70 -11.88 15.46
CA SER A 497 -16.70 -11.38 14.52
C SER A 497 -16.98 -9.88 14.67
N GLU A 498 -16.44 -9.24 15.70
CA GLU A 498 -16.60 -7.79 15.89
C GLU A 498 -15.92 -7.02 14.75
N ARG A 499 -16.56 -5.94 14.30
CA ARG A 499 -16.05 -5.06 13.25
C ARG A 499 -16.20 -3.61 13.66
N ALA A 500 -15.21 -2.80 13.30
CA ALA A 500 -15.18 -1.36 13.47
C ALA A 500 -15.02 -0.68 12.11
N VAL A 501 -15.34 0.62 12.05
CA VAL A 501 -14.99 1.44 10.90
C VAL A 501 -13.48 1.72 10.97
N ALA A 502 -12.72 1.25 9.99
CA ALA A 502 -11.30 1.55 9.90
C ALA A 502 -11.07 3.06 9.74
N GLY A 503 -10.11 3.60 10.48
CA GLY A 503 -9.69 4.99 10.40
C GLY A 503 -8.74 5.28 9.22
N GLY A 504 -8.09 6.44 9.28
CA GLY A 504 -7.18 6.91 8.24
C GLY A 504 -7.88 7.70 7.14
N ARG A 505 -7.13 8.59 6.46
CA ARG A 505 -7.68 9.42 5.40
C ARG A 505 -7.81 8.59 4.12
N ILE A 506 -9.06 8.21 3.86
CA ILE A 506 -9.44 7.42 2.69
C ILE A 506 -10.21 8.26 1.66
N SER A 507 -10.41 9.56 1.92
CA SER A 507 -11.05 10.55 1.03
C SER A 507 -10.21 10.80 -0.24
N GLY A 508 -9.81 9.73 -0.91
CA GLY A 508 -8.39 9.35 -1.06
C GLY A 508 -8.19 8.04 -1.83
N LEU A 509 -9.21 7.20 -1.96
CA LEU A 509 -9.11 5.90 -2.61
C LEU A 509 -10.24 5.77 -3.64
N PRO A 510 -9.91 5.58 -4.94
CA PRO A 510 -10.94 5.57 -5.97
C PRO A 510 -11.91 4.41 -5.79
N ASP A 511 -13.19 4.66 -6.11
CA ASP A 511 -13.99 3.64 -6.78
C ASP A 511 -13.28 3.41 -8.10
N PHE A 512 -12.48 2.35 -8.12
CA PHE A 512 -11.60 2.03 -9.22
C PHE A 512 -12.33 1.74 -10.55
N GLY A 513 -13.66 1.90 -10.61
CA GLY A 513 -14.44 1.84 -11.83
C GLY A 513 -14.60 3.15 -12.59
N ARG A 514 -14.13 4.27 -12.03
CA ARG A 514 -14.50 5.61 -12.53
C ARG A 514 -13.31 6.48 -12.99
N GLY A 515 -12.10 5.91 -13.09
CA GLY A 515 -10.91 6.62 -13.60
C GLY A 515 -10.06 7.31 -12.52
N PRO A 516 -9.10 8.18 -12.91
CA PRO A 516 -8.14 8.82 -12.00
C PRO A 516 -8.76 9.80 -10.99
N LEU A 517 -9.98 10.28 -11.26
CA LEU A 517 -10.80 11.07 -10.34
C LEU A 517 -11.92 10.22 -9.75
N SER A 518 -12.26 10.50 -8.50
CA SER A 518 -13.42 9.95 -7.81
C SER A 518 -14.58 10.95 -7.89
N ASN A 519 -15.77 10.46 -8.28
CA ASN A 519 -17.00 11.27 -8.34
C ASN A 519 -16.87 12.54 -9.22
N GLY A 520 -16.38 12.36 -10.45
CA GLY A 520 -16.25 13.45 -11.44
C GLY A 520 -17.58 13.99 -11.97
N ASP A 521 -18.64 13.17 -11.95
CA ASP A 521 -20.00 13.53 -12.38
C ASP A 521 -20.89 14.00 -11.19
N PHE A 522 -20.32 14.11 -9.99
CA PHE A 522 -20.97 14.62 -8.77
C PHE A 522 -22.24 13.87 -8.29
N GLU A 523 -22.50 12.64 -8.77
CA GLU A 523 -23.65 11.80 -8.40
C GLU A 523 -23.74 11.46 -6.90
N ARG A 524 -22.64 11.54 -6.15
CA ARG A 524 -22.58 11.25 -4.70
C ARG A 524 -21.95 12.42 -3.94
N GLY A 525 -22.45 12.78 -2.76
CA GLY A 525 -21.78 13.77 -1.91
C GLY A 525 -22.69 14.51 -0.93
N GLN A 526 -22.11 15.04 0.15
CA GLN A 526 -22.82 15.90 1.11
C GLN A 526 -22.57 17.38 0.80
N ILE A 527 -23.48 18.24 1.28
CA ILE A 527 -23.32 19.70 1.25
C ILE A 527 -22.10 20.11 2.07
N LEU A 528 -21.12 20.78 1.44
CA LEU A 528 -19.93 21.27 2.14
C LEU A 528 -20.17 22.67 2.71
N GLN A 529 -20.30 22.75 4.03
CA GLN A 529 -20.35 24.03 4.75
C GLN A 529 -19.01 24.34 5.43
N GLY A 530 -18.39 25.47 5.06
CA GLY A 530 -17.80 26.38 6.05
C GLY A 530 -16.57 26.00 6.88
N ARG A 531 -15.67 25.11 6.44
CA ARG A 531 -14.23 24.96 6.82
C ARG A 531 -13.75 23.75 6.03
N PHE A 532 -12.56 23.78 5.42
CA PHE A 532 -11.87 22.62 4.80
C PHE A 532 -12.75 21.37 4.73
N GLY A 533 -13.74 21.41 3.85
CA GLY A 533 -14.79 20.41 3.84
C GLY A 533 -14.36 19.33 2.89
N SER A 534 -14.23 18.09 3.36
CA SER A 534 -14.18 16.94 2.47
C SER A 534 -15.60 16.56 2.10
N ALA A 535 -15.98 16.71 0.84
CA ALA A 535 -16.91 15.74 0.29
C ALA A 535 -16.15 14.41 0.24
N GLU A 536 -16.86 13.29 0.19
CA GLU A 536 -16.28 11.94 0.18
C GLU A 536 -15.03 11.82 -0.75
N PHE A 537 -14.96 12.67 -1.79
CA PHE A 537 -13.85 12.72 -2.76
C PHE A 537 -13.27 14.11 -3.11
N TRP A 538 -13.99 15.23 -2.93
CA TRP A 538 -13.54 16.59 -3.34
C TRP A 538 -13.28 17.49 -2.12
N VAL A 539 -12.27 18.36 -2.20
CA VAL A 539 -11.91 19.34 -1.16
C VAL A 539 -12.26 20.76 -1.62
N ALA A 540 -12.91 21.52 -0.74
CA ALA A 540 -13.27 22.92 -0.98
C ALA A 540 -12.56 23.87 -0.01
N ARG A 541 -12.07 25.02 -0.53
CA ARG A 541 -11.49 26.12 0.29
C ARG A 541 -11.83 27.51 -0.28
N PRO A 542 -12.20 28.50 0.55
CA PRO A 542 -13.13 28.52 1.69
C PRO A 542 -14.58 28.90 1.28
N SER A 543 -15.53 28.86 2.24
CA SER A 543 -16.96 29.16 2.10
C SER A 543 -17.34 30.49 2.76
N TRP A 544 -18.24 31.28 2.15
CA TRP A 544 -18.94 32.42 2.75
C TRP A 544 -19.99 31.92 3.75
N THR A 545 -20.15 32.63 4.87
CA THR A 545 -21.29 32.48 5.79
C THR A 545 -21.71 33.85 6.33
N ALA A 546 -22.96 33.98 6.82
CA ALA A 546 -23.44 35.20 7.47
C ALA A 546 -22.58 35.65 8.68
N ALA A 547 -21.82 34.71 9.29
CA ALA A 547 -20.87 34.98 10.37
C ALA A 547 -19.49 35.50 9.86
N ARG A 548 -19.21 35.43 8.55
CA ARG A 548 -17.95 35.84 7.90
C ARG A 548 -18.20 36.48 6.52
N PRO A 549 -18.75 37.70 6.46
CA PRO A 549 -19.08 38.36 5.20
C PRO A 549 -17.85 38.74 4.34
N ALA A 550 -16.64 38.76 4.91
CA ALA A 550 -15.40 39.17 4.22
C ALA A 550 -14.61 38.03 3.51
N ALA A 551 -15.30 36.96 3.09
CA ALA A 551 -14.68 35.79 2.49
C ALA A 551 -15.36 35.40 1.16
N PHE A 552 -14.55 34.92 0.22
CA PHE A 552 -14.97 34.32 -1.02
C PHE A 552 -15.60 32.92 -0.78
N ALA A 553 -16.57 32.49 -1.58
CA ALA A 553 -17.28 31.22 -1.36
C ALA A 553 -16.99 30.14 -2.41
N VAL A 554 -16.78 28.92 -1.92
CA VAL A 554 -17.08 27.65 -2.59
C VAL A 554 -18.27 27.05 -1.84
N ALA A 555 -19.32 26.63 -2.54
CA ALA A 555 -20.28 25.68 -1.99
C ALA A 555 -20.50 24.60 -3.04
N SER A 556 -20.02 23.39 -2.80
CA SER A 556 -20.49 22.26 -3.60
C SER A 556 -21.95 22.00 -3.23
N LYS A 557 -22.87 22.64 -3.93
CA LYS A 557 -24.29 22.30 -3.89
C LYS A 557 -24.50 21.00 -4.68
N VAL A 558 -24.06 19.87 -4.16
CA VAL A 558 -24.63 18.59 -4.60
C VAL A 558 -26.05 18.55 -4.03
N VAL A 559 -27.02 18.93 -4.85
CA VAL A 559 -28.45 18.80 -4.52
C VAL A 559 -28.78 17.32 -4.64
N LEU A 560 -28.68 16.59 -3.54
CA LEU A 560 -29.34 15.31 -3.39
C LEU A 560 -30.49 15.56 -2.42
N ASP A 561 -31.71 15.23 -2.87
CA ASP A 561 -33.00 15.42 -2.20
C ASP A 561 -33.53 16.85 -2.05
N GLN A 562 -34.31 17.27 -3.05
CA GLN A 562 -35.70 17.69 -2.81
C GLN A 562 -36.61 16.90 -3.76
N GLU A 563 -37.82 16.57 -3.33
CA GLU A 563 -38.83 15.73 -4.02
C GLU A 563 -39.37 16.32 -5.35
N GLU A 564 -38.54 17.01 -6.14
CA GLU A 564 -38.85 17.45 -7.50
C GLU A 564 -37.96 16.74 -8.54
N PRO A 565 -38.51 16.31 -9.70
CA PRO A 565 -37.90 15.26 -10.51
C PRO A 565 -36.76 15.71 -11.46
N SER A 566 -36.04 16.83 -11.24
CA SER A 566 -35.16 17.35 -12.31
C SER A 566 -33.93 18.19 -11.94
N VAL A 567 -33.34 18.09 -10.74
CA VAL A 567 -32.12 18.88 -10.43
C VAL A 567 -30.84 18.02 -10.61
N ALA A 568 -29.99 18.41 -11.56
CA ALA A 568 -28.73 17.74 -11.87
C ALA A 568 -27.66 17.93 -10.78
N SER A 569 -26.84 16.90 -10.54
CA SER A 569 -25.69 16.92 -9.63
C SER A 569 -24.57 17.85 -10.13
N VAL A 570 -24.36 18.99 -9.46
CA VAL A 570 -23.35 20.00 -9.86
C VAL A 570 -22.53 20.49 -8.66
N ALA A 571 -21.29 20.95 -8.86
CA ALA A 571 -20.52 21.66 -7.83
C ALA A 571 -20.52 23.18 -8.11
N GLN A 572 -20.60 24.03 -7.09
CA GLN A 572 -20.71 25.48 -7.28
C GLN A 572 -19.56 26.29 -6.62
N LEU A 573 -19.08 27.32 -7.31
CA LEU A 573 -18.06 28.26 -6.81
C LEU A 573 -18.53 29.69 -7.07
N GLY A 574 -18.39 30.61 -6.13
CA GLY A 574 -18.77 32.01 -6.34
C GLY A 574 -19.31 32.73 -5.10
N PHE A 575 -20.26 33.63 -5.26
CA PHE A 575 -20.91 34.35 -4.16
C PHE A 575 -22.43 34.46 -4.40
N GLY A 576 -23.20 34.60 -3.32
CA GLY A 576 -24.67 34.59 -3.39
C GLY A 576 -25.26 33.21 -3.70
N LEU A 577 -24.67 32.15 -3.12
CA LEU A 577 -25.06 30.76 -3.32
C LEU A 577 -26.39 30.47 -2.59
N ALA A 578 -27.18 29.53 -3.10
CA ALA A 578 -28.46 29.08 -2.51
C ALA A 578 -29.53 30.18 -2.29
N GLY A 579 -29.44 31.32 -3.01
CA GLY A 579 -30.42 32.41 -2.92
C GLY A 579 -30.11 33.46 -1.86
N ASP A 580 -29.00 33.31 -1.11
CA ASP A 580 -28.53 34.34 -0.19
C ASP A 580 -27.98 35.55 -0.96
N ALA A 581 -28.27 36.77 -0.50
CA ALA A 581 -27.70 37.97 -1.10
C ALA A 581 -26.21 38.09 -0.74
N ALA A 582 -25.36 38.29 -1.75
CA ALA A 582 -23.93 38.51 -1.54
C ALA A 582 -23.68 39.76 -0.68
N ALA A 583 -22.92 39.61 0.41
CA ALA A 583 -22.57 40.70 1.31
C ALA A 583 -21.13 40.57 1.84
N GLY A 584 -20.42 41.69 1.86
CA GLY A 584 -19.10 41.88 2.47
C GLY A 584 -17.94 42.05 1.48
N VAL A 585 -16.71 42.12 2.03
CA VAL A 585 -15.51 42.56 1.30
C VAL A 585 -14.62 41.39 0.92
N ILE A 586 -14.34 41.22 -0.37
CA ILE A 586 -13.37 40.24 -0.87
C ILE A 586 -12.05 40.96 -1.18
N ASN A 587 -10.99 40.54 -0.49
CA ASN A 587 -9.66 41.11 -0.59
C ASN A 587 -8.84 40.50 -1.74
N PRO A 588 -7.88 41.26 -2.31
CA PRO A 588 -6.97 40.74 -3.33
C PRO A 588 -6.29 39.43 -2.88
N GLY A 589 -6.17 38.46 -3.78
CA GLY A 589 -5.50 37.18 -3.53
C GLY A 589 -6.33 36.13 -2.77
N GLN A 590 -7.57 36.46 -2.35
CA GLN A 590 -8.49 35.44 -1.83
C GLN A 590 -8.96 34.52 -2.97
N THR A 591 -8.94 33.20 -2.72
CA THR A 591 -9.27 32.16 -3.69
C THR A 591 -10.43 31.28 -3.23
N ALA A 592 -11.22 30.78 -4.19
CA ALA A 592 -12.24 29.76 -4.02
C ALA A 592 -11.79 28.62 -4.90
N MET A 593 -11.67 27.46 -4.32
CA MET A 593 -11.07 26.31 -4.97
C MET A 593 -11.91 25.07 -4.73
N LEU A 594 -12.23 24.39 -5.83
CA LEU A 594 -12.73 23.02 -5.84
C LEU A 594 -11.59 22.15 -6.36
N ALA A 595 -11.03 21.31 -5.50
CA ALA A 595 -9.84 20.53 -5.81
C ALA A 595 -10.03 19.04 -5.50
N GLN A 596 -9.33 18.19 -6.25
CA GLN A 596 -9.22 16.77 -5.97
C GLN A 596 -7.81 16.28 -6.28
N GLU A 597 -7.27 15.44 -5.40
CA GLU A 597 -6.03 14.71 -5.65
C GLU A 597 -6.21 13.66 -6.74
N ILE A 598 -5.22 13.50 -7.62
CA ILE A 598 -5.19 12.40 -8.59
C ILE A 598 -4.54 11.18 -7.93
N TYR A 599 -5.25 10.05 -7.92
CA TYR A 599 -4.76 8.81 -7.34
C TYR A 599 -3.96 7.98 -8.34
N ASN A 600 -3.13 7.07 -7.80
CA ASN A 600 -2.37 6.11 -8.61
C ASN A 600 -1.59 6.84 -9.72
N GLN A 601 -0.98 7.95 -9.32
CA GLN A 601 -0.14 8.78 -10.16
C GLN A 601 1.01 7.97 -10.76
N ARG A 602 1.18 8.10 -12.06
CA ARG A 602 2.23 7.48 -12.86
C ARG A 602 2.79 8.50 -13.86
N PRO A 603 4.02 8.30 -14.36
CA PRO A 603 4.55 9.09 -15.45
C PRO A 603 3.62 9.03 -16.65
N GLY A 604 3.24 10.18 -17.19
CA GLY A 604 2.32 10.24 -18.33
C GLY A 604 1.68 11.60 -18.49
N ARG A 605 0.89 11.74 -19.54
CA ARG A 605 0.14 12.95 -19.84
C ARG A 605 -1.20 12.91 -19.11
N TYR A 606 -1.42 13.92 -18.28
CA TYR A 606 -2.70 14.16 -17.63
C TYR A 606 -3.42 15.28 -18.37
N THR A 607 -4.67 15.04 -18.75
CA THR A 607 -5.55 16.07 -19.31
C THR A 607 -6.75 16.20 -18.38
N PHE A 608 -6.83 17.33 -17.67
CA PHE A 608 -7.95 17.67 -16.82
C PHE A 608 -8.98 18.44 -17.63
N GLN A 609 -10.20 17.90 -17.73
CA GLN A 609 -11.32 18.48 -18.46
C GLN A 609 -12.47 18.75 -17.50
N VAL A 610 -13.11 19.91 -17.63
CA VAL A 610 -14.28 20.30 -16.84
C VAL A 610 -15.35 20.95 -17.71
N HIS A 611 -16.60 20.66 -17.40
CA HIS A 611 -17.76 21.32 -18.01
C HIS A 611 -18.28 22.35 -17.04
N ILE A 612 -18.29 23.61 -17.47
CA ILE A 612 -18.59 24.76 -16.61
C ILE A 612 -19.71 25.61 -17.22
N ALA A 613 -20.72 25.92 -16.41
CA ALA A 613 -21.72 26.94 -16.70
C ALA A 613 -21.63 28.11 -15.70
N GLY A 614 -22.03 29.31 -16.13
CA GLY A 614 -22.03 30.51 -15.28
C GLY A 614 -23.43 31.09 -15.14
N THR A 615 -23.82 31.41 -13.90
CA THR A 615 -25.07 32.14 -13.61
C THR A 615 -24.77 33.36 -12.74
N ALA A 616 -25.18 34.54 -13.19
CA ALA A 616 -25.00 35.79 -12.46
C ALA A 616 -26.04 36.81 -12.92
N ASP A 617 -26.34 37.80 -12.08
CA ASP A 617 -26.98 39.03 -12.56
C ASP A 617 -25.97 39.91 -13.33
N SER A 618 -26.48 40.86 -14.13
CA SER A 618 -25.65 41.68 -15.04
C SER A 618 -24.55 42.47 -14.34
N GLU A 619 -24.82 43.03 -13.15
CA GLU A 619 -23.81 43.80 -12.41
C GLU A 619 -22.75 42.85 -11.85
N SER A 620 -23.16 41.75 -11.22
CA SER A 620 -22.24 40.74 -10.72
C SER A 620 -21.35 40.15 -11.81
N ALA A 621 -21.88 39.92 -13.02
CA ALA A 621 -21.11 39.45 -14.17
C ALA A 621 -20.05 40.48 -14.60
N ALA A 622 -20.42 41.76 -14.69
CA ALA A 622 -19.49 42.83 -15.04
C ALA A 622 -18.36 42.97 -14.01
N GLN A 623 -18.70 42.87 -12.72
CA GLN A 623 -17.73 42.89 -11.63
C GLN A 623 -16.85 41.65 -11.63
N TRP A 624 -17.39 40.47 -11.97
CA TRP A 624 -16.63 39.23 -12.12
C TRP A 624 -15.49 39.39 -13.14
N HIS A 625 -15.82 39.83 -14.36
CA HIS A 625 -14.83 40.02 -15.43
C HIS A 625 -13.74 41.06 -15.10
N ARG A 626 -14.04 42.05 -14.25
CA ARG A 626 -13.09 43.10 -13.87
C ARG A 626 -12.17 42.71 -12.73
N HIS A 627 -12.65 41.87 -11.82
CA HIS A 627 -12.06 41.72 -10.50
C HIS A 627 -11.78 40.27 -10.10
N PHE A 628 -12.12 39.31 -10.94
CA PHE A 628 -11.93 37.90 -10.67
C PHE A 628 -11.30 37.20 -11.87
N ARG A 629 -10.44 36.23 -11.57
CA ARG A 629 -9.82 35.35 -12.55
C ARG A 629 -10.26 33.93 -12.25
N THR A 630 -10.78 33.24 -13.26
CA THR A 630 -11.16 31.83 -13.18
C THR A 630 -10.15 31.01 -13.97
N ARG A 631 -9.71 29.88 -13.41
CA ARG A 631 -8.77 28.98 -14.06
C ARG A 631 -8.98 27.54 -13.65
N ILE A 632 -8.61 26.63 -14.54
CA ILE A 632 -8.47 25.21 -14.24
C ILE A 632 -6.99 24.86 -14.21
N VAL A 633 -6.61 24.01 -13.27
CA VAL A 633 -5.21 23.73 -13.00
C VAL A 633 -4.97 22.25 -12.79
N ILE A 634 -3.82 21.77 -13.27
CA ILE A 634 -3.12 20.60 -12.72
C ILE A 634 -2.07 21.16 -11.77
N PHE A 635 -2.02 20.66 -10.53
CA PHE A 635 -1.10 21.13 -9.50
C PHE A 635 -0.31 19.96 -8.90
N ARG A 636 0.81 20.27 -8.25
CA ARG A 636 1.44 19.39 -7.26
C ARG A 636 1.26 19.95 -5.87
N PHE A 637 1.22 19.09 -4.87
CA PHE A 637 1.37 19.55 -3.50
C PHE A 637 2.81 20.03 -3.27
N THR A 638 2.98 21.10 -2.50
CA THR A 638 4.31 21.62 -2.13
C THR A 638 4.87 20.93 -0.90
N ASP A 639 4.00 20.24 -0.16
CA ASP A 639 4.33 19.36 0.94
C ASP A 639 3.55 18.04 0.86
N LEU A 640 3.75 17.19 1.85
CA LEU A 640 3.24 15.83 1.86
C LEU A 640 2.07 15.62 2.82
N THR A 641 1.62 16.68 3.48
CA THR A 641 0.31 16.72 4.12
C THR A 641 -0.80 16.67 3.08
N ARG A 642 -0.46 16.98 1.81
CA ARG A 642 -1.38 17.09 0.68
C ARG A 642 -2.55 18.01 1.01
N ASP A 643 -2.23 19.10 1.71
CA ASP A 643 -3.14 20.21 1.92
C ASP A 643 -3.25 20.98 0.61
N VAL A 644 -4.46 21.09 0.09
CA VAL A 644 -4.75 21.82 -1.15
C VAL A 644 -4.42 23.32 -1.08
N GLY A 645 -4.16 23.91 0.09
CA GLY A 645 -3.60 25.28 0.15
C GLY A 645 -2.09 25.37 0.09
N HIS A 646 -1.40 24.24 0.08
CA HIS A 646 0.03 24.15 -0.14
C HIS A 646 0.24 23.44 -1.48
N ILE A 647 -0.05 24.17 -2.56
CA ILE A 647 0.03 23.67 -3.94
C ILE A 647 0.90 24.58 -4.81
N GLU A 648 1.49 23.98 -5.83
CA GLU A 648 2.16 24.66 -6.93
C GLU A 648 1.50 24.24 -8.23
N GLU A 649 1.05 25.23 -9.00
CA GLU A 649 0.41 24.99 -10.28
C GLU A 649 1.43 24.53 -11.32
N LEU A 650 1.12 23.39 -11.92
CA LEU A 650 1.93 22.78 -12.96
C LEU A 650 1.43 23.20 -14.34
N ALA A 651 0.12 23.14 -14.59
CA ALA A 651 -0.44 23.64 -15.83
C ALA A 651 -1.75 24.35 -15.53
N THR A 652 -2.01 25.43 -16.27
CA THR A 652 -3.13 26.33 -16.00
C THR A 652 -3.75 26.79 -17.31
N THR A 653 -5.08 26.66 -17.42
CA THR A 653 -5.88 27.28 -18.48
C THR A 653 -6.82 28.30 -17.84
N GLU A 654 -6.78 29.55 -18.31
CA GLU A 654 -7.72 30.58 -17.89
C GLU A 654 -9.07 30.41 -18.57
N ILE A 655 -10.14 30.66 -17.82
CA ILE A 655 -11.50 30.54 -18.29
C ILE A 655 -12.10 31.92 -18.45
N ASP A 656 -12.44 32.27 -19.69
CA ASP A 656 -13.29 33.43 -19.96
C ASP A 656 -14.77 33.03 -19.80
N MET A 657 -15.31 33.26 -18.60
CA MET A 657 -16.66 32.81 -18.27
C MET A 657 -17.75 33.65 -18.90
N ARG A 658 -18.54 33.05 -19.80
CA ARG A 658 -19.78 33.66 -20.28
C ARG A 658 -20.95 33.27 -19.37
N PHE A 659 -21.50 34.25 -18.66
CA PHE A 659 -22.68 34.07 -17.81
C PHE A 659 -23.96 33.92 -18.64
N ALA A 660 -24.92 33.14 -18.15
CA ALA A 660 -26.18 32.81 -18.81
C ALA A 660 -26.03 32.07 -20.16
N ALA A 661 -24.93 31.34 -20.33
CA ALA A 661 -24.67 30.46 -21.47
C ALA A 661 -24.77 28.97 -21.06
N ALA A 662 -24.91 28.09 -22.06
CA ALA A 662 -24.84 26.65 -21.87
C ALA A 662 -23.45 26.24 -21.32
N PRO A 663 -23.33 25.10 -20.61
CA PRO A 663 -22.04 24.60 -20.14
C PRO A 663 -21.01 24.49 -21.27
N VAL A 664 -19.80 25.01 -21.03
CA VAL A 664 -18.66 24.95 -21.95
C VAL A 664 -17.59 24.03 -21.38
N ALA A 665 -17.00 23.19 -22.23
CA ALA A 665 -15.88 22.34 -21.87
C ALA A 665 -14.57 23.13 -21.89
N TRP A 666 -13.77 22.99 -20.83
CA TRP A 666 -12.44 23.56 -20.71
C TRP A 666 -11.46 22.45 -20.36
N GLN A 667 -10.24 22.54 -20.88
CA GLN A 667 -9.20 21.56 -20.58
C GLN A 667 -7.83 22.17 -20.33
N VAL A 668 -7.02 21.44 -19.57
CA VAL A 668 -5.60 21.72 -19.36
C VAL A 668 -4.84 20.40 -19.39
N SER A 669 -3.70 20.35 -20.07
CA SER A 669 -2.90 19.13 -20.21
C SER A 669 -1.46 19.35 -19.79
N ARG A 670 -0.84 18.33 -19.18
CA ARG A 670 0.60 18.31 -18.88
C ARG A 670 1.16 16.91 -18.93
N LEU A 671 2.29 16.75 -19.62
CA LEU A 671 3.14 15.57 -19.50
C LEU A 671 3.93 15.66 -18.19
N LEU A 672 3.67 14.76 -17.26
CA LEU A 672 4.38 14.64 -16.00
C LEU A 672 5.39 13.51 -16.07
N LYS A 673 6.63 13.79 -15.71
CA LYS A 673 7.73 12.82 -15.74
C LYS A 673 8.10 12.47 -14.30
N ASP A 674 8.30 11.18 -14.06
CA ASP A 674 9.05 10.78 -12.88
C ASP A 674 10.55 10.91 -13.17
N GLN A 675 11.29 11.44 -12.20
CA GLN A 675 12.75 11.44 -12.27
C GLN A 675 13.23 10.13 -11.68
N GLN A 676 14.19 9.47 -12.34
CA GLN A 676 14.91 8.38 -11.71
C GLN A 676 15.56 8.90 -10.42
N GLY A 677 15.16 8.37 -9.25
CA GLY A 677 15.84 8.66 -7.98
C GLY A 677 15.10 9.54 -6.95
N GLY A 678 13.78 9.42 -6.82
CA GLY A 678 13.09 9.76 -5.56
C GLY A 678 12.63 11.21 -5.36
N GLY A 679 12.77 12.07 -6.38
CA GLY A 679 12.32 13.48 -6.33
C GLY A 679 11.50 13.94 -7.53
N GLY A 680 10.81 13.02 -8.23
CA GLY A 680 10.04 13.34 -9.44
C GLY A 680 8.81 14.22 -9.20
N GLU A 681 8.20 14.75 -10.27
CA GLU A 681 7.04 15.67 -10.17
C GLU A 681 5.83 15.09 -9.42
N LEU A 682 5.79 13.76 -9.30
CA LEU A 682 4.73 13.00 -8.65
C LEU A 682 4.97 12.77 -7.16
N HIS A 683 6.20 12.86 -6.64
CA HIS A 683 6.54 12.43 -5.27
C HIS A 683 5.60 13.01 -4.19
N LYS A 684 5.21 14.29 -4.33
CA LYS A 684 4.36 14.99 -3.36
C LYS A 684 2.86 14.71 -3.51
N GLY A 685 2.47 14.00 -4.56
CA GLY A 685 1.08 13.96 -5.01
C GLY A 685 0.80 15.09 -6.00
N ILE A 686 -0.08 14.79 -6.94
CA ILE A 686 -0.63 15.76 -7.89
C ILE A 686 -2.14 15.82 -7.75
N GLY A 687 -2.73 16.89 -8.24
CA GLY A 687 -4.17 17.04 -8.23
C GLY A 687 -4.65 18.00 -9.31
N VAL A 688 -5.96 18.20 -9.33
CA VAL A 688 -6.64 19.11 -10.24
C VAL A 688 -7.55 20.04 -9.47
N ALA A 689 -7.69 21.27 -9.94
CA ALA A 689 -8.59 22.22 -9.31
C ALA A 689 -9.25 23.19 -10.31
N VAL A 690 -10.47 23.60 -9.97
CA VAL A 690 -11.10 24.83 -10.48
C VAL A 690 -10.87 25.91 -9.43
N ILE A 691 -10.17 26.97 -9.81
CA ILE A 691 -9.81 28.07 -8.93
C ILE A 691 -10.43 29.35 -9.46
N VAL A 692 -11.15 30.06 -8.60
CA VAL A 692 -11.46 31.46 -8.81
C VAL A 692 -10.63 32.28 -7.83
N GLU A 693 -10.10 33.41 -8.29
CA GLU A 693 -9.21 34.27 -7.52
C GLU A 693 -9.66 35.72 -7.64
N LYS A 694 -9.68 36.44 -6.52
CA LYS A 694 -9.90 37.89 -6.50
C LYS A 694 -8.65 38.62 -6.98
N THR A 695 -8.74 39.31 -8.11
CA THR A 695 -7.67 40.11 -8.71
C THR A 695 -7.92 41.62 -8.56
N GLY A 696 -6.85 42.42 -8.49
CA GLY A 696 -6.97 43.87 -8.27
C GLY A 696 -7.50 44.23 -6.88
N LYS A 697 -7.95 45.49 -6.68
CA LYS A 697 -8.37 46.03 -5.37
C LYS A 697 -9.54 45.27 -4.73
N ALA A 698 -9.66 45.35 -3.40
CA ALA A 698 -10.78 44.75 -2.67
C ALA A 698 -12.14 45.22 -3.22
N ILE A 699 -13.13 44.34 -3.21
CA ILE A 699 -14.51 44.64 -3.64
C ILE A 699 -15.46 44.42 -2.47
N ASP A 700 -16.27 45.43 -2.14
CA ASP A 700 -17.44 45.26 -1.28
C ASP A 700 -18.63 44.88 -2.17
N LEU A 701 -19.10 43.64 -2.04
CA LEU A 701 -20.14 43.09 -2.91
C LEU A 701 -21.45 43.88 -2.82
N LYS A 702 -21.79 44.37 -1.63
CA LYS A 702 -23.02 45.13 -1.43
C LYS A 702 -22.89 46.53 -2.02
N ALA A 703 -21.77 47.20 -1.79
CA ALA A 703 -21.52 48.54 -2.33
C ALA A 703 -21.35 48.52 -3.86
N ALA A 704 -20.83 47.42 -4.42
CA ALA A 704 -20.69 47.20 -5.85
C ALA A 704 -21.98 46.74 -6.54
N GLY A 705 -23.09 46.56 -5.80
CA GLY A 705 -24.37 46.11 -6.35
C GLY A 705 -24.41 44.62 -6.75
N CYS A 706 -23.41 43.83 -6.36
CA CYS A 706 -23.37 42.40 -6.64
C CYS A 706 -24.43 41.66 -5.80
N ARG A 707 -25.27 40.85 -6.45
CA ARG A 707 -26.23 39.98 -5.76
C ARG A 707 -25.79 38.53 -5.76
N PHE A 708 -25.44 37.99 -6.93
CA PHE A 708 -24.88 36.65 -7.05
C PHE A 708 -24.07 36.47 -8.34
N ALA A 709 -23.00 35.68 -8.25
CA ALA A 709 -22.30 35.12 -9.40
C ALA A 709 -21.79 33.74 -9.03
N VAL A 710 -22.20 32.73 -9.79
CA VAL A 710 -22.02 31.33 -9.49
C VAL A 710 -21.54 30.58 -10.72
N LEU A 711 -20.37 29.97 -10.58
CA LEU A 711 -19.80 29.00 -11.49
C LEU A 711 -20.29 27.61 -11.09
N GLN A 712 -20.84 26.87 -12.03
CA GLN A 712 -21.36 25.51 -11.86
C GLN A 712 -20.48 24.54 -12.64
N VAL A 713 -19.76 23.67 -11.94
CA VAL A 713 -19.02 22.55 -12.52
C VAL A 713 -19.99 21.38 -12.60
N THR A 714 -20.42 21.04 -13.82
CA THR A 714 -21.38 19.96 -14.05
C THR A 714 -20.71 18.60 -14.24
N ARG A 715 -19.44 18.61 -14.65
CA ARG A 715 -18.63 17.42 -14.88
C ARG A 715 -17.15 17.75 -14.77
N ALA A 716 -16.37 16.86 -14.18
CA ALA A 716 -14.93 16.96 -14.08
C ALA A 716 -14.28 15.60 -14.34
N ARG A 717 -13.26 15.55 -15.19
CA ARG A 717 -12.60 14.31 -15.61
C ARG A 717 -11.09 14.52 -15.75
N VAL A 718 -10.33 13.46 -15.50
CA VAL A 718 -8.90 13.39 -15.84
C VAL A 718 -8.70 12.23 -16.79
N ARG A 719 -8.29 12.55 -18.00
CA ARG A 719 -7.76 11.57 -18.95
C ARG A 719 -6.28 11.38 -18.68
N PHE A 720 -5.83 10.14 -18.66
CA PHE A 720 -4.42 9.79 -18.46
C PHE A 720 -3.91 8.97 -19.65
N LEU A 721 -2.82 9.43 -20.25
CA LEU A 721 -2.05 8.67 -21.23
C LEU A 721 -0.70 8.28 -20.60
N PRO A 722 -0.35 6.99 -20.50
CA PRO A 722 0.96 6.57 -20.03
C PRO A 722 2.09 7.25 -20.80
N ARG A 723 3.23 7.53 -20.14
CA ARG A 723 4.39 8.16 -20.80
C ARG A 723 4.92 7.36 -21.98
N ASP A 724 4.85 6.04 -21.86
CA ASP A 724 5.26 5.03 -22.82
C ASP A 724 4.07 4.51 -23.65
N PHE A 725 2.98 5.28 -23.71
CA PHE A 725 1.89 5.01 -24.61
C PHE A 725 2.38 5.11 -26.06
N GLU A 726 2.33 4.00 -26.77
CA GLU A 726 2.45 3.95 -28.22
C GLU A 726 1.15 3.38 -28.77
N PHE A 727 0.51 4.15 -29.65
CA PHE A 727 -0.76 3.80 -30.28
C PHE A 727 -0.72 2.42 -30.95
N SER A 728 0.39 2.14 -31.64
CA SER A 728 0.68 0.87 -32.34
C SER A 728 0.74 -0.35 -31.43
N TYR A 729 0.77 -0.18 -30.09
CA TYR A 729 0.79 -1.31 -29.16
C TYR A 729 -0.62 -1.86 -28.92
N TYR A 730 -1.63 -1.02 -29.08
CA TYR A 730 -3.03 -1.37 -28.85
C TYR A 730 -3.75 -1.72 -30.15
N ASP A 731 -3.24 -1.23 -31.28
CA ASP A 731 -3.70 -1.55 -32.63
C ASP A 731 -3.29 -3.00 -32.97
N ARG A 732 -4.17 -3.96 -32.68
CA ARG A 732 -3.88 -5.40 -32.81
C ARG A 732 -3.91 -5.82 -34.27
N ASN A 733 -4.79 -5.20 -35.05
CA ASN A 733 -5.01 -5.53 -36.45
C ASN A 733 -4.03 -4.79 -37.41
N ARG A 734 -3.32 -3.77 -36.90
CA ARG A 734 -2.33 -2.91 -37.57
C ARG A 734 -2.92 -2.03 -38.67
N ASP A 735 -4.15 -1.57 -38.51
CA ASP A 735 -4.84 -0.69 -39.46
C ASP A 735 -4.57 0.80 -39.21
N GLY A 736 -3.84 1.14 -38.14
CA GLY A 736 -3.52 2.50 -37.75
C GLY A 736 -4.60 3.19 -36.93
N ARG A 737 -5.64 2.46 -36.51
CA ARG A 737 -6.78 2.93 -35.71
C ARG A 737 -6.96 2.04 -34.48
N LEU A 738 -7.79 2.48 -33.54
CA LEU A 738 -8.24 1.65 -32.41
C LEU A 738 -9.76 1.59 -32.43
N ASP A 739 -10.31 0.39 -32.55
CA ASP A 739 -11.71 0.17 -32.20
C ASP A 739 -11.91 0.14 -30.67
N ARG A 740 -13.17 0.07 -30.22
CA ARG A 740 -13.51 0.06 -28.80
C ARG A 740 -12.96 -1.16 -28.03
N ASP A 741 -12.77 -2.28 -28.71
CA ASP A 741 -12.24 -3.52 -28.13
C ASP A 741 -10.70 -3.55 -28.10
N GLU A 742 -10.06 -2.73 -28.92
CA GLU A 742 -8.61 -2.47 -28.94
C GLU A 742 -8.20 -1.36 -27.98
N ALA A 743 -9.09 -0.38 -27.76
CA ALA A 743 -8.84 0.73 -26.86
C ALA A 743 -8.59 0.22 -25.43
N PRO A 744 -7.44 0.55 -24.80
CA PRO A 744 -7.19 0.22 -23.40
C PRO A 744 -8.22 0.92 -22.51
N SER A 745 -8.45 0.40 -21.31
CA SER A 745 -9.54 0.90 -20.45
C SER A 745 -9.53 2.41 -20.18
N PHE A 746 -8.33 3.02 -20.13
CA PHE A 746 -8.17 4.46 -19.93
C PHE A 746 -8.52 5.31 -21.16
N LEU A 747 -8.64 4.70 -22.35
CA LEU A 747 -9.22 5.30 -23.56
C LEU A 747 -10.66 4.84 -23.78
N ALA A 748 -10.97 3.56 -23.55
CA ALA A 748 -12.29 2.99 -23.75
C ALA A 748 -13.39 3.68 -22.90
N ALA A 749 -13.04 4.17 -21.72
CA ALA A 749 -13.93 4.95 -20.87
C ALA A 749 -14.39 6.27 -21.51
N ASP A 750 -13.56 6.86 -22.35
CA ASP A 750 -13.78 8.15 -23.01
C ASP A 750 -13.91 8.01 -24.54
N PHE A 751 -14.06 6.78 -25.05
CA PHE A 751 -14.00 6.46 -26.48
C PHE A 751 -14.93 7.34 -27.31
N ALA A 752 -16.21 7.41 -26.94
CA ALA A 752 -17.21 8.20 -27.67
C ALA A 752 -16.98 9.71 -27.60
N GLU A 753 -16.18 10.20 -26.66
CA GLU A 753 -15.79 11.61 -26.56
C GLU A 753 -14.52 11.91 -27.35
N LEU A 754 -13.65 10.90 -27.51
CA LEU A 754 -12.40 10.99 -28.30
C LEU A 754 -12.66 10.81 -29.80
N ASP A 755 -13.61 9.94 -30.15
CA ASP A 755 -14.10 9.72 -31.51
C ASP A 755 -14.94 10.93 -31.96
N HIS A 756 -14.23 12.00 -32.35
CA HIS A 756 -14.85 13.29 -32.65
C HIS A 756 -15.67 13.29 -33.95
N ASP A 757 -15.32 12.44 -34.91
CA ASP A 757 -16.04 12.30 -36.17
C ASP A 757 -17.12 11.21 -36.13
N GLY A 758 -17.14 10.41 -35.06
CA GLY A 758 -18.15 9.39 -34.79
C GLY A 758 -18.02 8.19 -35.72
N ASP A 759 -16.83 7.93 -36.26
CA ASP A 759 -16.57 6.84 -37.21
C ASP A 759 -16.43 5.48 -36.51
N GLY A 760 -16.42 5.47 -35.16
CA GLY A 760 -16.30 4.28 -34.33
C GLY A 760 -14.86 3.88 -34.05
N PHE A 761 -13.89 4.69 -34.45
CA PHE A 761 -12.46 4.45 -34.26
C PHE A 761 -11.79 5.65 -33.59
N LEU A 762 -10.67 5.39 -32.91
CA LEU A 762 -9.72 6.43 -32.53
C LEU A 762 -8.55 6.39 -33.51
N GLU A 763 -8.07 7.55 -33.93
CA GLU A 763 -6.82 7.76 -34.64
C GLU A 763 -5.81 8.47 -33.72
N PRO A 764 -4.50 8.45 -34.01
CA PRO A 764 -3.51 9.17 -33.20
C PRO A 764 -3.83 10.66 -33.03
N THR A 765 -4.45 11.27 -34.04
CA THR A 765 -4.87 12.68 -34.02
C THR A 765 -5.92 12.97 -32.95
N ASP A 766 -6.81 12.02 -32.66
CA ASP A 766 -7.86 12.17 -31.64
C ASP A 766 -7.27 12.23 -30.22
N LEU A 767 -6.05 11.72 -30.05
CA LEU A 767 -5.33 11.74 -28.78
C LEU A 767 -4.44 12.98 -28.60
N ASP A 768 -4.08 13.64 -29.71
CA ASP A 768 -3.06 14.70 -29.78
C ASP A 768 -3.62 16.14 -29.64
N HIS A 769 -4.91 16.31 -29.29
CA HIS A 769 -5.55 17.62 -29.29
C HIS A 769 -5.06 18.60 -28.19
N GLU A 770 -3.91 19.23 -28.42
CA GLU A 770 -3.55 20.58 -27.95
C GLU A 770 -4.26 21.68 -28.79
N ARG A 771 -5.05 21.30 -29.81
CA ARG A 771 -5.74 22.22 -30.73
C ARG A 771 -7.21 21.86 -30.88
N ALA A 772 -8.05 22.29 -29.95
CA ALA A 772 -9.48 22.50 -30.18
C ALA A 772 -10.01 23.37 -29.03
N PHE A 773 -10.01 24.69 -29.26
CA PHE A 773 -11.01 25.72 -28.91
C PHE A 773 -10.37 27.09 -29.07
#